data_AF-B6HML8-F1
#
_entry.id   AF-B6HML8-F1
#
_cell.length_a   1.000
_cell.length_b   1.000
_cell.length_c   1.000
_cell.angle_alpha   90.00
_cell.angle_beta   90.00
_cell.angle_gamma   90.00
#
_symmetry.space_group_name_H-M   'P 1'
#
loop_
_entity.id
_entity.type
_entity.pdbx_description
1 polymer ?
#
loop_
_entity_poly.entity_id
_entity_poly.type
_entity_poly.pdbx_seq_one_letter_code
_entity_poly.pdbx_strand_id
1 'polypeptide(L)'
;MTSTEWKYYPINGISVNSEEPSKLGPEVQVPMRQNIDTWSNNPANEKQVKLFVMALSRFQKIDPKERDSYFQIAGIHGQPNVPWDEPIDAGDAEGRGYCTHNNILFPIWHRAYLALYEQRISEIMRQEIVPGIAEDIRPEWKEAADGWRLPFWDWGVTTSVPDLCKYPYVFVPTSDGTGEENIPNPLFQFRMPNNQPMSSGGVDNFKDPWVDNGDTLYFGECVGTTRWPDEGESASGTHTWKYGVVNNYKVQEAMKKPQWVADSPYGQPAEMVYRLLTVPMEYSTFATTAQLSDNQDVTNDINIEYLHNNIHGWVGGDLNGHMSQIPVASFDPMFWLHHCNIDRIFALWQALNPDKWFEKAKVNAFFQEIIGLPDGTEITPNTGLRPFHKDAAGTLMKPKDVRWTYKLGYTYPELDTWNFKPEGYTSENFISNLRKTINDLYGVSRKQLIDAANNIKGVEYLKDGTKSLDYSFSIRYRKYALDGGDPFWIRVYISKDGKTQNTSLDLITEVYNFSQKPEDKAGKLACGNCKDNKNKNIKSTASISLTPILISLLKSGKDLASLAKEDVLKYIQSRAYWRVFKGGKEVPSYQVEALELEIIGSTNDSTVYNDATKAPKLENFKEEPTISGGAGGALNPGLKQPVTVAPPVLPVIPKAGLKVNSFLPFKKGLKPDGVVIIDSTSLNLTPAKTSGIDNTQIYLNEGKNGDGDVLFLLSVRRAENQIVFNTKINNSFGKEVRIPLEKRFKGTTPSILVHDQDDGYEVFIDWKHALYFPKRAAGKVAQSVSYTVNSGQTPVWSSNLKVKVYDSMKEVFHH
;
A
#
# COMPACT_ATOMS: atom_id res chain seq x y z
N MET A 1 -7.19 -16.27 -42.69
CA MET A 1 -6.37 -16.50 -41.47
C MET A 1 -7.34 -16.88 -40.38
N THR A 2 -7.34 -18.15 -39.97
CA THR A 2 -8.14 -18.65 -38.85
C THR A 2 -7.67 -17.95 -37.58
N SER A 3 -8.51 -17.15 -36.94
CA SER A 3 -8.19 -16.57 -35.64
C SER A 3 -7.94 -17.72 -34.67
N THR A 4 -6.70 -17.85 -34.18
CA THR A 4 -6.41 -18.75 -33.07
C THR A 4 -7.24 -18.28 -31.89
N GLU A 5 -8.16 -19.14 -31.44
CA GLU A 5 -9.02 -18.91 -30.27
C GLU A 5 -8.15 -18.57 -29.04
N TRP A 6 -8.51 -17.53 -28.30
CA TRP A 6 -7.81 -17.11 -27.08
C TRP A 6 -7.84 -18.24 -26.05
N LYS A 7 -6.68 -18.58 -25.47
CA LYS A 7 -6.57 -19.64 -24.45
C LYS A 7 -6.34 -19.04 -23.07
N TYR A 8 -7.36 -19.15 -22.22
CA TYR A 8 -7.31 -18.75 -20.81
C TYR A 8 -6.32 -19.61 -20.01
N TYR A 9 -5.75 -19.05 -18.95
CA TYR A 9 -4.84 -19.73 -18.02
C TYR A 9 -5.65 -20.46 -16.93
N PRO A 10 -5.74 -21.81 -16.93
CA PRO A 10 -6.56 -22.54 -15.97
C PRO A 10 -5.94 -22.54 -14.57
N ILE A 11 -6.70 -22.10 -13.57
CA ILE A 11 -6.31 -22.07 -12.16
C ILE A 11 -7.09 -23.15 -11.41
N ASN A 12 -6.39 -24.20 -11.02
CA ASN A 12 -6.96 -25.34 -10.28
C ASN A 12 -6.17 -25.66 -8.99
N GLY A 13 -5.11 -24.90 -8.70
CA GLY A 13 -4.17 -25.22 -7.64
C GLY A 13 -3.23 -26.36 -8.04
N ILE A 14 -2.49 -26.90 -7.07
CA ILE A 14 -1.54 -28.00 -7.34
C ILE A 14 -2.25 -29.33 -7.09
N SER A 15 -2.60 -30.02 -8.17
CA SER A 15 -3.27 -31.33 -8.13
C SER A 15 -2.50 -32.34 -7.26
N VAL A 16 -3.21 -33.04 -6.38
CA VAL A 16 -2.62 -33.99 -5.40
C VAL A 16 -3.02 -35.43 -5.67
N ASN A 17 -4.21 -35.67 -6.24
CA ASN A 17 -4.77 -36.99 -6.55
C ASN A 17 -5.65 -36.93 -7.81
N SER A 18 -5.97 -38.08 -8.41
CA SER A 18 -6.90 -38.17 -9.55
C SER A 18 -8.37 -37.91 -9.18
N GLU A 19 -8.71 -38.00 -7.89
CA GLU A 19 -10.04 -37.72 -7.35
C GLU A 19 -9.97 -36.59 -6.32
N GLU A 20 -10.81 -35.56 -6.51
CA GLU A 20 -10.94 -34.45 -5.57
C GLU A 20 -11.65 -34.92 -4.29
N PRO A 21 -11.07 -34.73 -3.10
CA PRO A 21 -11.73 -35.12 -1.86
C PRO A 21 -12.96 -34.24 -1.61
N SER A 22 -14.08 -34.87 -1.25
CA SER A 22 -15.34 -34.17 -0.94
C SER A 22 -15.33 -33.46 0.43
N LYS A 23 -14.48 -33.93 1.35
CA LYS A 23 -14.22 -33.35 2.68
C LYS A 23 -12.83 -33.78 3.18
N LEU A 24 -12.23 -33.00 4.07
CA LEU A 24 -11.09 -33.48 4.86
C LEU A 24 -11.57 -34.51 5.88
N GLY A 25 -10.73 -35.51 6.12
CA GLY A 25 -10.93 -36.56 7.10
C GLY A 25 -9.63 -37.32 7.32
N PRO A 26 -9.60 -38.27 8.27
CA PRO A 26 -8.38 -39.02 8.61
C PRO A 26 -7.71 -39.75 7.43
N GLU A 27 -8.49 -40.08 6.40
CA GLU A 27 -8.03 -40.83 5.23
C GLU A 27 -7.57 -39.93 4.06
N VAL A 28 -7.79 -38.62 4.16
CA VAL A 28 -7.47 -37.67 3.08
C VAL A 28 -6.24 -36.86 3.46
N GLN A 29 -5.13 -37.12 2.79
CA GLN A 29 -3.90 -36.34 2.95
C GLN A 29 -3.75 -35.31 1.82
N VAL A 30 -3.43 -34.07 2.20
CA VAL A 30 -3.21 -32.96 1.27
C VAL A 30 -1.92 -32.23 1.71
N PRO A 31 -1.01 -31.85 0.80
CA PRO A 31 0.17 -31.09 1.17
C PRO A 31 -0.15 -29.79 1.91
N MET A 32 0.75 -29.40 2.81
CA MET A 32 0.53 -28.28 3.70
C MET A 32 1.32 -27.04 3.27
N ARG A 33 0.67 -25.88 3.29
CA ARG A 33 1.37 -24.59 3.40
C ARG A 33 1.90 -24.47 4.82
N GLN A 34 3.22 -24.48 5.00
CA GLN A 34 3.87 -24.53 6.31
C GLN A 34 4.38 -23.15 6.75
N ASN A 35 4.58 -22.94 8.05
CA ASN A 35 5.20 -21.72 8.55
C ASN A 35 6.62 -21.62 7.97
N ILE A 36 6.93 -20.49 7.32
CA ILE A 36 8.17 -20.33 6.55
C ILE A 36 9.44 -20.55 7.36
N ASP A 37 9.49 -20.11 8.62
CA ASP A 37 10.70 -20.22 9.44
C ASP A 37 10.90 -21.67 9.91
N THR A 38 9.83 -22.34 10.36
CA THR A 38 9.94 -23.75 10.77
C THR A 38 10.16 -24.68 9.57
N TRP A 39 9.52 -24.37 8.43
CA TRP A 39 9.64 -25.14 7.20
C TRP A 39 11.05 -25.04 6.62
N SER A 40 11.59 -23.82 6.49
CA SER A 40 12.88 -23.60 5.85
C SER A 40 14.08 -24.06 6.69
N ASN A 41 13.94 -24.08 8.01
CA ASN A 41 14.96 -24.60 8.92
C ASN A 41 14.89 -26.12 9.13
N ASN A 42 13.88 -26.82 8.60
CA ASN A 42 13.78 -28.27 8.70
C ASN A 42 14.62 -28.95 7.58
N PRO A 43 15.67 -29.73 7.90
CA PRO A 43 16.50 -30.38 6.89
C PRO A 43 15.73 -31.30 5.93
N ALA A 44 14.60 -31.88 6.37
CA ALA A 44 13.75 -32.70 5.50
C ALA A 44 13.14 -31.91 4.33
N ASN A 45 13.03 -30.59 4.47
CA ASN A 45 12.46 -29.70 3.47
C ASN A 45 13.53 -29.02 2.59
N GLU A 46 14.82 -29.31 2.77
CA GLU A 46 15.91 -28.61 2.08
C GLU A 46 15.70 -28.51 0.56
N LYS A 47 15.35 -29.62 -0.09
CA LYS A 47 15.06 -29.64 -1.54
C LYS A 47 13.89 -28.73 -1.92
N GLN A 48 12.82 -28.72 -1.11
CA GLN A 48 11.68 -27.82 -1.33
C GLN A 48 12.08 -26.34 -1.21
N VAL A 49 12.93 -26.01 -0.22
CA VAL A 49 13.43 -24.65 -0.01
C VAL A 49 14.26 -24.19 -1.19
N LYS A 50 15.21 -25.01 -1.65
CA LYS A 50 16.03 -24.69 -2.82
C LYS A 50 15.17 -24.55 -4.08
N LEU A 51 14.22 -25.45 -4.31
CA LEU A 51 13.25 -25.35 -5.41
C LEU A 51 12.45 -24.05 -5.37
N PHE A 52 11.95 -23.65 -4.20
CA PHE A 52 11.20 -22.41 -4.03
C PHE A 52 12.02 -21.19 -4.40
N VAL A 53 13.23 -21.08 -3.86
CA VAL A 53 14.14 -19.96 -4.13
C VAL A 53 14.50 -19.91 -5.63
N MET A 54 14.86 -21.05 -6.22
CA MET A 54 15.21 -21.11 -7.65
C MET A 54 14.03 -20.78 -8.56
N ALA A 55 12.83 -21.33 -8.27
CA ALA A 55 11.63 -21.09 -9.06
C ALA A 55 11.16 -19.64 -8.96
N LEU A 56 11.16 -19.06 -7.77
CA LEU A 56 10.81 -17.65 -7.59
C LEU A 56 11.83 -16.73 -8.27
N SER A 57 13.13 -17.07 -8.24
CA SER A 57 14.18 -16.32 -8.96
C SER A 57 13.95 -16.36 -10.48
N ARG A 58 13.54 -17.50 -11.05
CA ARG A 58 13.17 -17.60 -12.47
C ARG A 58 11.88 -16.82 -12.77
N PHE A 59 10.86 -16.98 -11.93
CA PHE A 59 9.56 -16.33 -12.07
C PHE A 59 9.68 -14.81 -12.15
N GLN A 60 10.50 -14.22 -11.26
CA GLN A 60 10.77 -12.78 -11.23
C GLN A 60 11.58 -12.27 -12.44
N LYS A 61 12.24 -13.16 -13.19
CA LYS A 61 13.05 -12.83 -14.38
C LYS A 61 12.29 -12.96 -15.70
N ILE A 62 11.09 -13.55 -15.70
CA ILE A 62 10.23 -13.61 -16.89
C ILE A 62 9.96 -12.19 -17.38
N ASP A 63 9.97 -11.97 -18.70
CA ASP A 63 9.74 -10.66 -19.29
C ASP A 63 8.42 -10.06 -18.73
N PRO A 64 8.43 -8.84 -18.17
CA PRO A 64 7.25 -8.20 -17.59
C PRO A 64 6.07 -8.02 -18.55
N LYS A 65 6.24 -8.26 -19.86
CA LYS A 65 5.15 -8.27 -20.86
C LYS A 65 4.42 -9.61 -20.96
N GLU A 66 5.04 -10.70 -20.51
CA GLU A 66 4.42 -12.03 -20.56
C GLU A 66 3.34 -12.14 -19.49
N ARG A 67 2.16 -12.64 -19.88
CA ARG A 67 0.95 -12.74 -19.03
C ARG A 67 1.25 -13.44 -17.69
N ASP A 68 2.03 -14.50 -17.72
CA ASP A 68 2.35 -15.35 -16.58
C ASP A 68 3.70 -14.98 -15.91
N SER A 69 4.18 -13.76 -16.11
CA SER A 69 5.34 -13.21 -15.39
C SER A 69 4.98 -12.80 -13.96
N TYR A 70 5.98 -12.74 -13.06
CA TYR A 70 5.77 -12.25 -11.70
C TYR A 70 5.17 -10.84 -11.70
N PHE A 71 5.64 -9.98 -12.61
CA PHE A 71 5.19 -8.61 -12.72
C PHE A 71 3.71 -8.52 -13.12
N GLN A 72 3.27 -9.26 -14.15
CA GLN A 72 1.87 -9.26 -14.57
C GLN A 72 0.96 -9.88 -13.51
N ILE A 73 1.37 -11.00 -12.91
CA ILE A 73 0.60 -11.64 -11.83
C ILE A 73 0.50 -10.71 -10.63
N ALA A 74 1.59 -10.10 -10.16
CA ALA A 74 1.56 -9.09 -9.10
C ALA A 74 0.66 -7.89 -9.48
N GLY A 75 0.68 -7.48 -10.74
CA GLY A 75 -0.11 -6.38 -11.28
C GLY A 75 -1.62 -6.60 -11.26
N ILE A 76 -2.12 -7.84 -11.14
CA ILE A 76 -3.56 -8.13 -10.97
C ILE A 76 -4.14 -7.38 -9.77
N HIS A 77 -3.36 -7.24 -8.70
CA HIS A 77 -3.79 -6.57 -7.47
C HIS A 77 -4.02 -5.07 -7.64
N GLY A 78 -3.40 -4.43 -8.63
CA GLY A 78 -3.45 -2.98 -8.77
C GLY A 78 -2.77 -2.54 -10.05
N GLN A 79 -1.68 -1.78 -9.92
CA GLN A 79 -0.98 -1.26 -11.07
C GLN A 79 -0.21 -2.34 -11.82
N PRO A 80 -0.20 -2.32 -13.16
CA PRO A 80 -0.52 -1.17 -14.04
C PRO A 80 -2.01 -0.99 -14.41
N ASN A 81 -2.95 -1.68 -13.75
CA ASN A 81 -4.39 -1.64 -14.04
C ASN A 81 -4.70 -2.05 -15.49
N VAL A 82 -4.09 -3.14 -15.94
CA VAL A 82 -4.34 -3.74 -17.27
C VAL A 82 -5.14 -5.03 -17.10
N PRO A 83 -5.98 -5.41 -18.09
CA PRO A 83 -6.61 -6.72 -18.09
C PRO A 83 -5.59 -7.85 -17.98
N TRP A 84 -5.87 -8.82 -17.12
CA TRP A 84 -5.07 -10.04 -17.01
C TRP A 84 -5.93 -11.22 -17.41
N ASP A 85 -5.47 -12.04 -18.36
CA ASP A 85 -6.19 -13.21 -18.88
C ASP A 85 -7.65 -12.96 -19.31
N GLU A 86 -8.00 -11.73 -19.64
CA GLU A 86 -9.34 -11.35 -20.10
C GLU A 86 -9.19 -10.58 -21.42
N PRO A 87 -9.71 -11.09 -22.56
CA PRO A 87 -9.59 -10.45 -23.86
C PRO A 87 -10.61 -9.29 -24.00
N ILE A 88 -10.56 -8.34 -23.05
CA ILE A 88 -11.32 -7.11 -23.04
C ILE A 88 -10.44 -5.94 -23.46
N ASP A 89 -11.03 -4.91 -24.06
CA ASP A 89 -10.29 -3.71 -24.44
C ASP A 89 -9.73 -3.00 -23.20
N ALA A 90 -8.47 -2.56 -23.26
CA ALA A 90 -7.81 -1.89 -22.14
C ALA A 90 -8.55 -0.62 -21.68
N GLY A 91 -9.29 0.04 -22.59
CA GLY A 91 -10.16 1.18 -22.26
C GLY A 91 -11.36 0.81 -21.37
N ASP A 92 -11.89 -0.41 -21.48
CA ASP A 92 -13.02 -0.88 -20.67
C ASP A 92 -12.61 -1.27 -19.24
N ALA A 93 -11.32 -1.56 -19.06
CA ALA A 93 -10.69 -1.85 -17.77
C ALA A 93 -10.04 -0.61 -17.13
N GLU A 94 -9.99 0.53 -17.84
CA GLU A 94 -9.30 1.73 -17.38
C GLU A 94 -9.88 2.25 -16.04
N GLY A 95 -9.01 2.42 -15.05
CA GLY A 95 -9.39 2.90 -13.72
C GLY A 95 -10.13 1.87 -12.86
N ARG A 96 -10.14 0.59 -13.23
CA ARG A 96 -10.73 -0.51 -12.44
C ARG A 96 -9.65 -1.49 -12.02
N GLY A 97 -9.60 -1.81 -10.72
CA GLY A 97 -8.70 -2.82 -10.16
C GLY A 97 -9.47 -4.11 -9.84
N TYR A 98 -8.80 -5.27 -9.91
CA TYR A 98 -9.43 -6.54 -9.56
C TYR A 98 -9.50 -6.79 -8.04
N CYS A 99 -8.57 -6.23 -7.26
CA CYS A 99 -8.41 -6.58 -5.84
C CYS A 99 -9.62 -6.18 -5.01
N THR A 100 -10.23 -7.13 -4.29
CA THR A 100 -11.41 -6.81 -3.48
C THR A 100 -11.01 -6.31 -2.09
N HIS A 101 -11.21 -5.02 -1.81
CA HIS A 101 -10.96 -4.40 -0.49
C HIS A 101 -12.21 -3.68 0.01
N ASN A 102 -12.40 -3.67 1.32
CA ASN A 102 -13.59 -3.18 2.01
C ASN A 102 -14.86 -3.84 1.45
N ASN A 103 -14.76 -5.14 1.16
CA ASN A 103 -15.78 -5.97 0.53
C ASN A 103 -15.73 -7.40 1.11
N ILE A 104 -16.89 -8.05 1.25
CA ILE A 104 -16.98 -9.44 1.77
C ILE A 104 -16.20 -10.46 0.94
N LEU A 105 -15.87 -10.17 -0.32
CA LEU A 105 -15.04 -11.04 -1.15
C LEU A 105 -13.55 -10.99 -0.80
N PHE A 106 -13.10 -10.06 0.06
CA PHE A 106 -11.70 -9.86 0.42
C PHE A 106 -10.92 -11.18 0.64
N PRO A 107 -11.26 -12.04 1.61
CA PRO A 107 -10.44 -13.23 1.87
C PRO A 107 -10.61 -14.31 0.77
N ILE A 108 -11.74 -14.31 0.06
CA ILE A 108 -12.07 -15.28 -0.99
C ILE A 108 -11.31 -14.99 -2.29
N TRP A 109 -11.28 -13.73 -2.70
CA TRP A 109 -10.56 -13.29 -3.88
C TRP A 109 -9.05 -13.50 -3.72
N HIS A 110 -8.50 -13.13 -2.55
CA HIS A 110 -7.08 -13.33 -2.25
C HIS A 110 -6.70 -14.81 -2.16
N ARG A 111 -7.61 -15.70 -1.72
CA ARG A 111 -7.39 -17.16 -1.81
C ARG A 111 -7.22 -17.65 -3.25
N ALA A 112 -8.07 -17.19 -4.17
CA ALA A 112 -7.95 -17.53 -5.59
C ALA A 112 -6.65 -16.96 -6.18
N TYR A 113 -6.28 -15.75 -5.77
CA TYR A 113 -5.04 -15.11 -6.20
C TYR A 113 -3.78 -15.87 -5.74
N LEU A 114 -3.77 -16.34 -4.49
CA LEU A 114 -2.71 -17.21 -3.98
C LEU A 114 -2.63 -18.54 -4.73
N ALA A 115 -3.76 -19.12 -5.14
CA ALA A 115 -3.79 -20.36 -5.90
C ALA A 115 -3.10 -20.20 -7.27
N LEU A 116 -3.34 -19.08 -7.97
CA LEU A 116 -2.61 -18.72 -9.20
C LEU A 116 -1.10 -18.60 -8.95
N TYR A 117 -0.71 -17.82 -7.95
CA TYR A 117 0.71 -17.57 -7.65
C TYR A 117 1.46 -18.85 -7.27
N GLU A 118 0.88 -19.66 -6.39
CA GLU A 118 1.42 -20.94 -5.96
C GLU A 118 1.50 -21.94 -7.13
N GLN A 119 0.46 -22.03 -7.96
CA GLN A 119 0.45 -22.90 -9.12
C GLN A 119 1.57 -22.53 -10.10
N ARG A 120 1.75 -21.25 -10.42
CA ARG A 120 2.77 -20.81 -11.38
C ARG A 120 4.19 -21.14 -10.92
N ILE A 121 4.49 -20.94 -9.63
CA ILE A 121 5.78 -21.32 -9.06
C ILE A 121 6.00 -22.83 -9.15
N SER A 122 4.98 -23.63 -8.83
CA SER A 122 5.05 -25.09 -8.93
C SER A 122 5.23 -25.60 -10.37
N GLU A 123 4.64 -24.91 -11.36
CA GLU A 123 4.89 -25.19 -12.77
C GLU A 123 6.36 -24.96 -13.14
N ILE A 124 6.94 -23.83 -12.73
CA ILE A 124 8.37 -23.53 -12.96
C ILE A 124 9.26 -24.60 -12.29
N MET A 125 8.95 -25.00 -11.05
CA MET A 125 9.67 -26.09 -10.38
C MET A 125 9.64 -27.38 -11.21
N ARG A 126 8.44 -27.86 -11.55
CA ARG A 126 8.23 -29.19 -12.16
C ARG A 126 8.60 -29.25 -13.63
N GLN A 127 8.39 -28.16 -14.38
CA GLN A 127 8.53 -28.15 -15.84
C GLN A 127 9.85 -27.54 -16.30
N GLU A 128 10.47 -26.66 -15.51
CA GLU A 128 11.68 -25.93 -15.94
C GLU A 128 12.92 -26.29 -15.11
N ILE A 129 12.79 -26.56 -13.80
CA ILE A 129 13.93 -26.83 -12.92
C ILE A 129 14.21 -28.33 -12.82
N VAL A 130 13.24 -29.11 -12.34
CA VAL A 130 13.39 -30.56 -12.08
C VAL A 130 13.90 -31.35 -13.30
N PRO A 131 13.47 -31.08 -14.55
CA PRO A 131 14.00 -31.81 -15.72
C PRO A 131 15.51 -31.63 -15.95
N GLY A 132 16.08 -30.51 -15.51
CA GLY A 132 17.52 -30.23 -15.61
C GLY A 132 18.37 -30.88 -14.50
N ILE A 133 17.74 -31.42 -13.46
CA ILE A 133 18.43 -32.11 -12.37
C ILE A 133 18.97 -33.46 -12.85
N ALA A 134 20.15 -33.84 -12.37
CA ALA A 134 20.83 -35.11 -12.67
C ALA A 134 19.90 -36.31 -12.43
N GLU A 135 19.95 -37.28 -13.35
CA GLU A 135 18.94 -38.34 -13.46
C GLU A 135 18.83 -39.24 -12.23
N ASP A 136 19.95 -39.48 -11.54
CA ASP A 136 20.06 -40.31 -10.33
C ASP A 136 19.37 -39.69 -9.11
N ILE A 137 19.41 -38.36 -8.97
CA ILE A 137 18.79 -37.64 -7.84
C ILE A 137 17.43 -37.00 -8.22
N ARG A 138 17.09 -36.93 -9.51
CA ARG A 138 15.84 -36.31 -10.00
C ARG A 138 14.55 -36.80 -9.33
N PRO A 139 14.38 -38.11 -9.01
CA PRO A 139 13.14 -38.58 -8.35
C PRO A 139 12.85 -37.86 -7.03
N GLU A 140 13.88 -37.64 -6.19
CA GLU A 140 13.73 -36.96 -4.90
C GLU A 140 13.36 -35.48 -5.07
N TRP A 141 13.90 -34.83 -6.11
CA TRP A 141 13.57 -33.44 -6.45
C TRP A 141 12.16 -33.29 -7.02
N LYS A 142 11.71 -34.29 -7.79
CA LYS A 142 10.33 -34.36 -8.26
C LYS A 142 9.36 -34.50 -7.08
N GLU A 143 9.64 -35.42 -6.15
CA GLU A 143 8.82 -35.59 -4.94
C GLU A 143 8.77 -34.30 -4.10
N ALA A 144 9.91 -33.62 -3.94
CA ALA A 144 9.95 -32.32 -3.27
C ALA A 144 9.09 -31.26 -3.98
N ALA A 145 9.14 -31.19 -5.31
CA ALA A 145 8.32 -30.25 -6.10
C ALA A 145 6.81 -30.56 -6.02
N ASP A 146 6.44 -31.85 -6.03
CA ASP A 146 5.05 -32.30 -5.93
C ASP A 146 4.47 -32.03 -4.52
N GLY A 147 5.30 -32.17 -3.47
CA GLY A 147 4.94 -31.90 -2.07
C GLY A 147 5.03 -30.44 -1.63
N TRP A 148 5.66 -29.55 -2.41
CA TRP A 148 5.83 -28.14 -2.04
C TRP A 148 4.52 -27.36 -2.07
N ARG A 149 4.31 -26.48 -1.09
CA ARG A 149 3.25 -25.46 -1.08
C ARG A 149 3.81 -24.14 -0.57
N LEU A 150 3.18 -23.03 -0.95
CA LEU A 150 3.59 -21.67 -0.59
C LEU A 150 3.62 -21.52 0.94
N PRO A 151 4.77 -21.21 1.57
CA PRO A 151 4.82 -21.08 3.02
C PRO A 151 4.13 -19.80 3.50
N PHE A 152 3.64 -19.79 4.74
CA PHE A 152 3.02 -18.62 5.38
C PHE A 152 3.95 -17.96 6.39
N TRP A 153 3.83 -16.64 6.54
CA TRP A 153 4.51 -15.88 7.58
C TRP A 153 3.59 -15.63 8.78
N ASP A 154 3.81 -16.35 9.88
CA ASP A 154 3.00 -16.22 11.10
C ASP A 154 3.40 -15.03 11.96
N TRP A 155 3.05 -13.84 11.49
CA TRP A 155 3.28 -12.58 12.20
C TRP A 155 2.54 -12.50 13.56
N GLY A 156 1.60 -13.41 13.84
CA GLY A 156 0.94 -13.54 15.14
C GLY A 156 1.81 -14.24 16.18
N VAL A 157 2.85 -14.98 15.76
CA VAL A 157 3.82 -15.65 16.64
C VAL A 157 5.17 -14.96 16.60
N THR A 158 5.67 -14.60 15.41
CA THR A 158 6.97 -13.95 15.22
C THR A 158 6.81 -12.54 14.66
N THR A 159 7.33 -11.55 15.39
CA THR A 159 7.29 -10.13 14.99
C THR A 159 8.43 -9.71 14.07
N SER A 160 9.28 -10.64 13.65
CA SER A 160 10.35 -10.38 12.69
C SER A 160 9.95 -10.81 11.28
N VAL A 161 10.58 -10.17 10.30
CA VAL A 161 10.62 -10.67 8.92
C VAL A 161 11.19 -12.11 8.92
N PRO A 162 10.65 -13.04 8.10
CA PRO A 162 11.13 -14.42 8.02
C PRO A 162 12.62 -14.53 7.73
N ASP A 163 13.28 -15.56 8.26
CA ASP A 163 14.73 -15.77 8.15
C ASP A 163 15.19 -15.83 6.69
N LEU A 164 14.45 -16.56 5.85
CA LEU A 164 14.73 -16.71 4.42
C LEU A 164 14.59 -15.38 3.64
N CYS A 165 13.99 -14.34 4.23
CA CYS A 165 13.78 -13.02 3.61
C CYS A 165 14.77 -11.96 4.12
N LYS A 166 15.66 -12.28 5.08
CA LYS A 166 16.52 -11.29 5.77
C LYS A 166 17.71 -10.82 4.95
N TYR A 167 18.29 -11.70 4.13
CA TYR A 167 19.58 -11.46 3.47
C TYR A 167 19.43 -11.26 1.96
N PRO A 168 20.23 -10.37 1.34
CA PRO A 168 20.14 -10.04 -0.08
C PRO A 168 20.59 -11.15 -1.03
N TYR A 169 21.30 -12.16 -0.52
CA TYR A 169 21.82 -13.28 -1.29
C TYR A 169 21.54 -14.60 -0.58
N VAL A 170 21.45 -15.68 -1.36
CA VAL A 170 21.18 -17.03 -0.89
C VAL A 170 21.90 -18.05 -1.77
N PHE A 171 22.38 -19.13 -1.16
CA PHE A 171 23.02 -20.23 -1.89
C PHE A 171 21.99 -21.21 -2.41
N VAL A 172 22.12 -21.60 -3.68
CA VAL A 172 21.31 -22.63 -4.34
C VAL A 172 22.21 -23.63 -5.07
N PRO A 173 21.75 -24.85 -5.35
CA PRO A 173 22.53 -25.77 -6.17
C PRO A 173 22.73 -25.24 -7.58
N THR A 174 23.92 -25.46 -8.11
CA THR A 174 24.27 -25.24 -9.51
C THR A 174 23.42 -26.12 -10.43
N SER A 175 23.22 -25.68 -11.68
CA SER A 175 22.38 -26.40 -12.65
C SER A 175 22.89 -27.80 -13.00
N ASP A 176 24.19 -28.07 -12.83
CA ASP A 176 24.78 -29.40 -13.02
C ASP A 176 24.73 -30.27 -11.75
N GLY A 177 24.26 -29.72 -10.62
CA GLY A 177 24.13 -30.41 -9.34
C GLY A 177 25.47 -30.69 -8.64
N THR A 178 26.59 -30.15 -9.12
CA THR A 178 27.94 -30.50 -8.61
C THR A 178 28.45 -29.58 -7.50
N GLY A 179 27.77 -28.47 -7.25
CA GLY A 179 28.10 -27.52 -6.19
C GLY A 179 26.98 -26.51 -5.91
N GLU A 180 27.28 -25.48 -5.13
CA GLU A 180 26.37 -24.36 -4.85
C GLU A 180 26.82 -23.07 -5.56
N GLU A 181 25.85 -22.27 -5.99
CA GLU A 181 26.04 -20.90 -6.47
C GLU A 181 25.30 -19.90 -5.58
N ASN A 182 25.85 -18.69 -5.46
CA ASN A 182 25.25 -17.61 -4.70
C ASN A 182 24.44 -16.71 -5.63
N ILE A 183 23.13 -16.58 -5.40
CA ILE A 183 22.23 -15.79 -6.24
C ILE A 183 21.59 -14.65 -5.42
N PRO A 184 21.14 -13.56 -6.08
CA PRO A 184 20.26 -12.58 -5.43
C PRO A 184 19.02 -13.28 -4.88
N ASN A 185 18.69 -13.02 -3.62
CA ASN A 185 17.58 -13.65 -2.94
C ASN A 185 16.25 -13.04 -3.40
N PRO A 186 15.40 -13.79 -4.11
CA PRO A 186 14.15 -13.25 -4.66
C PRO A 186 13.08 -12.97 -3.59
N LEU A 187 13.28 -13.41 -2.35
CA LEU A 187 12.40 -13.10 -1.21
C LEU A 187 12.82 -11.82 -0.47
N PHE A 188 14.09 -11.42 -0.61
CA PHE A 188 14.60 -10.19 0.01
C PHE A 188 14.00 -8.94 -0.63
N GLN A 189 13.93 -8.91 -1.96
CA GLN A 189 13.44 -7.78 -2.74
C GLN A 189 13.07 -8.26 -4.14
N PHE A 190 11.90 -7.88 -4.66
CA PHE A 190 11.65 -8.02 -6.09
C PHE A 190 12.41 -6.93 -6.84
N ARG A 191 13.08 -7.32 -7.93
CA ARG A 191 13.74 -6.39 -8.85
C ARG A 191 13.29 -6.66 -10.27
N MET A 192 12.93 -5.59 -10.97
CA MET A 192 12.58 -5.63 -12.38
C MET A 192 13.71 -6.28 -13.21
N PRO A 193 13.36 -7.20 -14.14
CA PRO A 193 14.32 -7.81 -15.06
C PRO A 193 15.17 -6.77 -15.79
N ASN A 194 16.46 -7.08 -15.97
CA ASN A 194 17.43 -6.23 -16.66
C ASN A 194 17.57 -4.80 -16.09
N ASN A 195 17.24 -4.60 -14.80
CA ASN A 195 17.24 -3.30 -14.12
C ASN A 195 16.39 -2.23 -14.84
N GLN A 196 15.34 -2.65 -15.54
CA GLN A 196 14.39 -1.71 -16.13
C GLN A 196 13.54 -1.05 -15.03
N PRO A 197 13.13 0.22 -15.20
CA PRO A 197 12.19 0.83 -14.27
C PRO A 197 10.80 0.18 -14.41
N MET A 198 10.01 0.13 -13.33
CA MET A 198 8.65 -0.45 -13.33
C MET A 198 7.72 0.23 -14.35
N SER A 199 7.97 1.49 -14.70
CA SER A 199 7.30 2.19 -15.80
C SER A 199 7.45 1.50 -17.16
N SER A 200 8.50 0.69 -17.37
CA SER A 200 8.62 -0.12 -18.59
C SER A 200 7.55 -1.20 -18.69
N GLY A 201 6.99 -1.64 -17.57
CA GLY A 201 5.85 -2.55 -17.48
C GLY A 201 4.51 -1.82 -17.33
N GLY A 202 4.50 -0.49 -17.35
CA GLY A 202 3.29 0.34 -17.30
C GLY A 202 2.90 0.87 -15.92
N VAL A 203 3.72 0.68 -14.87
CA VAL A 203 3.44 1.32 -13.57
C VAL A 203 3.60 2.83 -13.71
N ASP A 204 2.52 3.56 -13.48
CA ASP A 204 2.52 5.03 -13.54
C ASP A 204 3.03 5.66 -12.23
N ASN A 205 3.21 6.97 -12.24
CA ASN A 205 3.52 7.73 -11.05
C ASN A 205 2.25 8.19 -10.32
N PHE A 206 2.25 8.14 -8.99
CA PHE A 206 1.09 8.44 -8.16
C PHE A 206 1.20 9.82 -7.51
N LYS A 207 0.12 10.36 -6.97
CA LYS A 207 0.26 11.45 -5.99
C LYS A 207 0.84 10.84 -4.72
N ASP A 208 1.89 11.44 -4.16
CA ASP A 208 2.34 11.12 -2.81
C ASP A 208 1.17 11.38 -1.87
N PRO A 209 0.62 10.33 -1.23
CA PRO A 209 -0.50 10.51 -0.37
C PRO A 209 -0.12 11.36 0.82
N TRP A 210 1.15 11.49 1.17
CA TRP A 210 1.59 12.13 2.40
C TRP A 210 1.92 13.62 2.29
N VAL A 211 1.77 14.23 1.10
CA VAL A 211 2.11 15.64 0.85
C VAL A 211 0.91 16.43 0.30
N ASP A 212 0.46 17.43 1.06
CA ASP A 212 -0.79 18.18 0.82
C ASP A 212 -0.83 18.88 -0.56
N ASN A 213 0.34 19.30 -1.09
CA ASN A 213 0.47 19.99 -2.40
C ASN A 213 0.89 19.08 -3.56
N GLY A 214 0.88 17.76 -3.37
CA GLY A 214 1.11 16.80 -4.44
C GLY A 214 2.55 16.77 -4.93
N ASP A 215 3.44 16.23 -4.11
CA ASP A 215 4.58 15.50 -4.66
C ASP A 215 4.07 14.24 -5.36
N THR A 216 4.80 13.79 -6.38
CA THR A 216 4.46 12.58 -7.12
C THR A 216 5.27 11.46 -6.46
N LEU A 217 4.66 10.32 -6.14
CA LEU A 217 5.40 9.10 -5.90
C LEU A 217 5.74 8.45 -7.21
N TYR A 218 7.03 8.37 -7.48
CA TYR A 218 7.53 7.83 -8.73
C TYR A 218 7.85 6.35 -8.56
N PHE A 219 6.88 5.53 -8.17
CA PHE A 219 7.06 4.07 -8.15
C PHE A 219 7.39 3.54 -9.56
N GLY A 220 6.96 4.23 -10.63
CA GLY A 220 7.39 3.95 -11.99
C GLY A 220 8.90 4.09 -12.23
N GLU A 221 9.63 4.86 -11.42
CA GLU A 221 11.11 4.96 -11.48
C GLU A 221 11.80 3.81 -10.74
N CYS A 222 11.10 3.13 -9.83
CA CYS A 222 11.65 2.04 -9.05
C CYS A 222 12.03 0.86 -9.96
N VAL A 223 13.16 0.24 -9.64
CA VAL A 223 13.66 -1.01 -10.17
C VAL A 223 13.47 -2.10 -9.13
N GLY A 224 13.65 -1.77 -7.84
CA GLY A 224 13.49 -2.69 -6.71
C GLY A 224 12.43 -2.21 -5.72
N THR A 225 11.76 -3.16 -5.05
CA THR A 225 10.76 -2.82 -4.03
C THR A 225 11.38 -2.25 -2.76
N THR A 226 10.61 -1.45 -2.02
CA THR A 226 11.07 -0.74 -0.82
C THR A 226 10.24 -1.14 0.40
N ARG A 227 10.90 -1.41 1.54
CA ARG A 227 10.31 -1.65 2.87
C ARG A 227 10.88 -0.64 3.86
N TRP A 228 10.02 0.15 4.49
CA TRP A 228 10.36 1.08 5.56
C TRP A 228 11.49 2.09 5.22
N PRO A 229 11.30 2.94 4.19
CA PRO A 229 12.29 3.98 3.87
C PRO A 229 12.35 5.05 4.97
N ASP A 230 13.54 5.61 5.16
CA ASP A 230 13.78 6.82 5.95
C ASP A 230 13.40 8.10 5.21
N GLU A 231 13.36 9.21 5.94
CA GLU A 231 13.13 10.53 5.35
C GLU A 231 14.15 10.83 4.25
N GLY A 232 13.65 11.20 3.07
CA GLY A 232 14.47 11.47 1.88
C GLY A 232 14.83 10.23 1.05
N GLU A 233 14.73 9.01 1.60
CA GLU A 233 15.06 7.79 0.83
C GLU A 233 14.02 7.47 -0.25
N SER A 234 12.78 7.94 -0.06
CA SER A 234 11.68 7.83 -1.04
C SER A 234 11.55 9.01 -2.00
N ALA A 235 12.52 9.93 -2.00
CA ALA A 235 12.51 11.05 -2.93
C ALA A 235 12.83 10.61 -4.37
N SER A 236 12.08 11.14 -5.34
CA SER A 236 12.28 10.92 -6.78
C SER A 236 13.71 11.17 -7.24
N GLY A 237 14.17 10.38 -8.21
CA GLY A 237 15.51 10.50 -8.79
C GLY A 237 16.67 10.10 -7.87
N THR A 238 16.43 9.74 -6.61
CA THR A 238 17.46 9.22 -5.72
C THR A 238 17.83 7.77 -6.05
N HIS A 239 19.07 7.39 -5.73
CA HIS A 239 19.52 6.01 -5.88
C HIS A 239 18.74 5.05 -4.97
N THR A 240 18.45 5.48 -3.75
CA THR A 240 17.68 4.72 -2.75
C THR A 240 16.26 4.46 -3.23
N TRP A 241 15.58 5.44 -3.81
CA TRP A 241 14.22 5.22 -4.33
C TRP A 241 14.23 4.34 -5.57
N LYS A 242 15.17 4.58 -6.51
CA LYS A 242 15.29 3.80 -7.73
C LYS A 242 15.57 2.33 -7.45
N TYR A 243 16.51 2.00 -6.57
CA TYR A 243 16.90 0.60 -6.33
C TYR A 243 16.23 -0.05 -5.13
N GLY A 244 15.44 0.72 -4.39
CA GLY A 244 14.69 0.33 -3.21
C GLY A 244 15.56 0.16 -1.97
N VAL A 245 14.94 0.37 -0.80
CA VAL A 245 15.55 0.17 0.52
C VAL A 245 14.81 -0.95 1.24
N VAL A 246 15.52 -1.84 1.95
CA VAL A 246 14.91 -2.93 2.71
C VAL A 246 15.34 -2.82 4.18
N ASN A 247 14.52 -2.17 5.01
CA ASN A 247 14.81 -1.97 6.42
C ASN A 247 14.05 -2.97 7.33
N ASN A 248 14.50 -4.23 7.33
CA ASN A 248 13.85 -5.31 8.09
C ASN A 248 13.82 -5.06 9.62
N TYR A 249 14.79 -4.32 10.17
CA TYR A 249 14.80 -3.99 11.59
C TYR A 249 13.63 -3.07 11.97
N LYS A 250 13.33 -2.06 11.14
CA LYS A 250 12.20 -1.17 11.38
C LYS A 250 10.85 -1.85 11.19
N VAL A 251 10.74 -2.78 10.23
CA VAL A 251 9.57 -3.66 10.12
C VAL A 251 9.36 -4.43 11.43
N GLN A 252 10.42 -5.03 11.96
CA GLN A 252 10.36 -5.75 13.23
C GLN A 252 9.98 -4.85 14.41
N GLU A 253 10.55 -3.66 14.49
CA GLU A 253 10.24 -2.68 15.53
C GLU A 253 8.77 -2.23 15.47
N ALA A 254 8.24 -1.99 14.26
CA ALA A 254 6.85 -1.61 14.05
C ALA A 254 5.88 -2.71 14.51
N MET A 255 6.14 -3.97 14.15
CA MET A 255 5.30 -5.10 14.54
C MET A 255 5.40 -5.47 16.03
N LYS A 256 6.52 -5.14 16.67
CA LYS A 256 6.70 -5.33 18.13
C LYS A 256 5.98 -4.26 18.95
N LYS A 257 5.81 -3.06 18.39
CA LYS A 257 5.31 -1.90 19.13
C LYS A 257 3.79 -1.75 18.93
N PRO A 258 3.07 -1.35 19.99
CA PRO A 258 3.53 -1.34 21.38
C PRO A 258 3.60 -2.78 21.93
N GLN A 259 4.54 -3.04 22.85
CA GLN A 259 4.57 -4.31 23.56
C GLN A 259 3.35 -4.38 24.49
N TRP A 260 2.31 -5.12 24.08
CA TRP A 260 1.10 -5.34 24.87
C TRP A 260 1.38 -6.00 26.22
N VAL A 261 2.53 -6.67 26.33
CA VAL A 261 2.97 -7.37 27.52
C VAL A 261 4.48 -7.22 27.62
N ALA A 262 4.97 -6.65 28.72
CA ALA A 262 6.40 -6.70 29.04
C ALA A 262 6.86 -8.18 29.17
N ASP A 263 8.11 -8.47 28.80
CA ASP A 263 8.76 -9.80 28.85
C ASP A 263 8.10 -10.93 28.02
N SER A 264 7.05 -10.64 27.24
CA SER A 264 6.37 -11.64 26.42
C SER A 264 6.94 -11.74 25.01
N PRO A 265 7.08 -12.95 24.43
CA PRO A 265 7.56 -13.10 23.04
C PRO A 265 6.53 -12.66 21.99
N TYR A 266 5.27 -12.43 22.38
CA TYR A 266 4.18 -12.12 21.46
C TYR A 266 4.13 -10.63 21.11
N GLY A 267 3.90 -10.31 19.83
CA GLY A 267 3.62 -8.95 19.38
C GLY A 267 2.15 -8.56 19.49
N GLN A 268 1.86 -7.30 19.16
CA GLN A 268 0.51 -6.77 18.93
C GLN A 268 -0.41 -7.72 18.14
N PRO A 269 0.06 -8.39 17.07
CA PRO A 269 -0.86 -9.15 16.23
C PRO A 269 -1.42 -10.43 16.86
N ALA A 270 -0.72 -11.00 17.86
CA ALA A 270 -1.09 -12.29 18.45
C ALA A 270 -2.52 -12.26 19.02
N GLU A 271 -2.79 -11.28 19.88
CA GLU A 271 -4.11 -11.17 20.49
C GLU A 271 -5.16 -10.64 19.51
N MET A 272 -4.78 -9.89 18.47
CA MET A 272 -5.73 -9.55 17.37
C MET A 272 -6.23 -10.84 16.68
N VAL A 273 -5.32 -11.76 16.35
CA VAL A 273 -5.67 -13.07 15.76
C VAL A 273 -6.50 -13.91 16.75
N TYR A 274 -6.14 -13.90 18.03
CA TYR A 274 -6.90 -14.60 19.06
C TYR A 274 -8.35 -14.14 19.11
N ARG A 275 -8.60 -12.84 19.12
CA ARG A 275 -9.95 -12.27 19.16
C ARG A 275 -10.73 -12.60 17.89
N LEU A 276 -10.09 -12.46 16.72
CA LEU A 276 -10.71 -12.78 15.44
C LEU A 276 -11.20 -14.25 15.38
N LEU A 277 -10.45 -15.18 15.99
CA LEU A 277 -10.76 -16.61 15.99
C LEU A 277 -11.65 -17.07 17.16
N THR A 278 -11.94 -16.20 18.14
CA THR A 278 -12.69 -16.59 19.35
C THR A 278 -13.97 -15.79 19.58
N VAL A 279 -14.09 -14.58 19.01
CA VAL A 279 -15.33 -13.79 19.06
C VAL A 279 -16.37 -14.43 18.13
N PRO A 280 -17.60 -14.73 18.62
CA PRO A 280 -18.67 -15.24 17.78
C PRO A 280 -19.10 -14.19 16.73
N MET A 281 -19.08 -14.53 15.44
CA MET A 281 -19.45 -13.61 14.37
C MET A 281 -19.97 -14.32 13.11
N GLU A 282 -20.67 -13.58 12.24
CA GLU A 282 -21.05 -14.03 10.90
C GLU A 282 -19.91 -13.81 9.90
N TYR A 283 -19.92 -14.53 8.78
CA TYR A 283 -18.90 -14.40 7.73
C TYR A 283 -18.76 -12.95 7.22
N SER A 284 -19.88 -12.24 7.02
CA SER A 284 -19.86 -10.86 6.53
C SER A 284 -19.10 -9.92 7.47
N THR A 285 -19.19 -10.16 8.78
CA THR A 285 -18.47 -9.40 9.81
C THR A 285 -16.98 -9.76 9.78
N PHE A 286 -16.67 -11.06 9.70
CA PHE A 286 -15.29 -11.54 9.63
C PHE A 286 -14.53 -10.96 8.42
N ALA A 287 -15.18 -10.90 7.25
CA ALA A 287 -14.49 -10.78 5.98
C ALA A 287 -13.96 -9.38 5.64
N THR A 288 -14.48 -8.31 6.22
CA THR A 288 -14.21 -6.96 5.72
C THR A 288 -14.21 -5.86 6.77
N THR A 289 -13.48 -4.78 6.51
CA THR A 289 -13.58 -3.53 7.28
C THR A 289 -14.88 -2.77 7.05
N ALA A 290 -15.69 -3.09 6.03
CA ALA A 290 -16.88 -2.29 5.72
C ALA A 290 -17.90 -2.32 6.87
N GLN A 291 -18.39 -1.15 7.30
CA GLN A 291 -19.54 -1.09 8.19
C GLN A 291 -20.78 -1.61 7.44
N LEU A 292 -21.41 -2.65 7.97
CA LEU A 292 -22.50 -3.39 7.31
C LEU A 292 -23.88 -2.75 7.52
N SER A 293 -24.01 -1.87 8.51
CA SER A 293 -25.24 -1.10 8.78
C SER A 293 -24.95 0.10 9.68
N ASP A 294 -25.76 1.16 9.59
CA ASP A 294 -25.59 2.36 10.42
C ASP A 294 -25.68 2.07 11.92
N ASN A 295 -26.56 1.14 12.32
CA ASN A 295 -26.76 0.72 13.71
C ASN A 295 -25.95 -0.56 14.06
N GLN A 296 -24.78 -0.72 13.46
CA GLN A 296 -23.92 -1.89 13.70
C GLN A 296 -23.49 -1.96 15.18
N ASP A 297 -23.68 -3.12 15.79
CA ASP A 297 -23.18 -3.41 17.15
C ASP A 297 -21.65 -3.53 17.15
N VAL A 298 -20.99 -3.03 18.19
CA VAL A 298 -19.52 -3.08 18.39
C VAL A 298 -18.92 -4.48 18.32
N THR A 299 -19.69 -5.55 18.61
CA THR A 299 -19.24 -6.93 18.40
C THR A 299 -18.90 -7.24 16.94
N ASN A 300 -19.44 -6.45 15.99
CA ASN A 300 -19.18 -6.60 14.56
C ASN A 300 -18.07 -5.68 14.01
N ASP A 301 -17.32 -4.99 14.87
CA ASP A 301 -16.24 -4.11 14.43
C ASP A 301 -14.88 -4.82 14.32
N ILE A 302 -14.80 -6.10 14.72
CA ILE A 302 -13.63 -6.97 14.50
C ILE A 302 -13.75 -7.72 13.16
N ASN A 303 -12.69 -7.68 12.35
CA ASN A 303 -12.64 -8.32 11.04
C ASN A 303 -11.19 -8.67 10.64
N ILE A 304 -11.00 -9.57 9.68
CA ILE A 304 -9.66 -9.98 9.23
C ILE A 304 -8.92 -8.88 8.45
N GLU A 305 -9.67 -8.01 7.77
CA GLU A 305 -9.11 -7.04 6.83
C GLU A 305 -8.34 -5.91 7.55
N TYR A 306 -8.77 -5.45 8.74
CA TYR A 306 -7.99 -4.46 9.48
C TYR A 306 -6.67 -5.03 10.03
N LEU A 307 -6.63 -6.32 10.42
CA LEU A 307 -5.38 -6.99 10.80
C LEU A 307 -4.42 -7.00 9.62
N HIS A 308 -4.92 -7.42 8.45
CA HIS A 308 -4.20 -7.38 7.19
C HIS A 308 -3.64 -5.98 6.90
N ASN A 309 -4.47 -4.94 7.00
CA ASN A 309 -4.07 -3.56 6.72
C ASN A 309 -2.92 -3.11 7.62
N ASN A 310 -2.95 -3.46 8.92
CA ASN A 310 -1.86 -3.12 9.83
C ASN A 310 -0.52 -3.75 9.42
N ILE A 311 -0.51 -5.02 8.98
CA ILE A 311 0.73 -5.65 8.50
C ILE A 311 1.26 -4.94 7.25
N HIS A 312 0.38 -4.58 6.31
CA HIS A 312 0.75 -3.78 5.15
C HIS A 312 1.43 -2.46 5.55
N GLY A 313 0.83 -1.72 6.48
CA GLY A 313 1.39 -0.49 7.03
C GLY A 313 2.73 -0.72 7.74
N TRP A 314 2.84 -1.71 8.62
CA TRP A 314 4.06 -1.99 9.37
C TRP A 314 5.20 -2.55 8.53
N VAL A 315 4.93 -3.16 7.37
CA VAL A 315 6.00 -3.59 6.44
C VAL A 315 6.41 -2.45 5.50
N GLY A 316 5.46 -1.66 5.01
CA GLY A 316 5.76 -0.55 4.11
C GLY A 316 6.32 0.70 4.81
N GLY A 317 5.93 0.93 6.06
CA GLY A 317 6.35 2.09 6.85
C GLY A 317 5.64 3.38 6.47
N ASP A 318 5.92 4.43 7.23
CA ASP A 318 5.21 5.72 7.18
C ASP A 318 5.52 6.56 5.94
N LEU A 319 6.54 6.20 5.15
CA LEU A 319 7.12 7.01 4.08
C LEU A 319 7.11 6.32 2.69
N ASN A 320 6.04 5.58 2.39
CA ASN A 320 5.76 4.99 1.07
C ASN A 320 6.58 3.75 0.67
N GLY A 321 6.88 2.82 1.58
CA GLY A 321 7.30 1.49 1.14
C GLY A 321 6.17 0.80 0.37
N HIS A 322 6.52 -0.12 -0.55
CA HIS A 322 5.57 -0.72 -1.49
C HIS A 322 4.40 -1.41 -0.76
N MET A 323 4.70 -2.15 0.32
CA MET A 323 3.68 -2.84 1.13
C MET A 323 2.66 -1.89 1.79
N SER A 324 2.94 -0.58 1.92
CA SER A 324 1.99 0.39 2.46
C SER A 324 0.99 0.93 1.42
N GLN A 325 1.18 0.60 0.13
CA GLN A 325 0.41 1.19 -0.97
C GLN A 325 -0.34 0.12 -1.77
N ILE A 326 -1.68 0.14 -1.75
CA ILE A 326 -2.53 -0.82 -2.49
C ILE A 326 -2.05 -1.06 -3.94
N PRO A 327 -1.76 -0.01 -4.76
CA PRO A 327 -1.46 -0.23 -6.16
C PRO A 327 -0.20 -1.04 -6.43
N VAL A 328 0.76 -1.09 -5.48
CA VAL A 328 2.10 -1.66 -5.71
C VAL A 328 2.55 -2.66 -4.63
N ALA A 329 1.73 -2.94 -3.61
CA ALA A 329 2.11 -3.82 -2.50
C ALA A 329 2.46 -5.25 -2.96
N SER A 330 1.74 -5.78 -3.93
CA SER A 330 1.90 -7.15 -4.46
C SER A 330 3.23 -7.40 -5.18
N PHE A 331 3.94 -6.34 -5.57
CA PHE A 331 5.29 -6.48 -6.13
C PHE A 331 6.31 -6.89 -5.07
N ASP A 332 6.07 -6.64 -3.78
CA ASP A 332 6.99 -7.07 -2.73
C ASP A 332 6.79 -8.56 -2.42
N PRO A 333 7.83 -9.40 -2.39
CA PRO A 333 7.71 -10.82 -2.06
C PRO A 333 7.03 -11.11 -0.70
N MET A 334 7.10 -10.19 0.26
CA MET A 334 6.43 -10.33 1.56
C MET A 334 4.91 -10.33 1.46
N PHE A 335 4.34 -9.72 0.41
CA PHE A 335 2.91 -9.74 0.13
C PHE A 335 2.36 -11.17 0.15
N TRP A 336 3.00 -12.06 -0.59
CA TRP A 336 2.54 -13.44 -0.78
C TRP A 336 2.60 -14.25 0.49
N LEU A 337 3.65 -14.06 1.31
CA LEU A 337 3.79 -14.73 2.60
C LEU A 337 2.78 -14.20 3.64
N HIS A 338 2.52 -12.88 3.61
CA HIS A 338 1.51 -12.23 4.44
C HIS A 338 0.11 -12.74 4.09
N HIS A 339 -0.26 -12.69 2.81
CA HIS A 339 -1.57 -13.16 2.32
C HIS A 339 -1.75 -14.65 2.52
N CYS A 340 -0.69 -15.45 2.44
CA CYS A 340 -0.73 -16.87 2.80
C CYS A 340 -1.13 -17.08 4.28
N ASN A 341 -0.68 -16.22 5.21
CA ASN A 341 -1.14 -16.28 6.61
C ASN A 341 -2.57 -15.73 6.79
N ILE A 342 -2.99 -14.72 6.02
CA ILE A 342 -4.39 -14.27 5.99
C ILE A 342 -5.31 -15.41 5.55
N ASP A 343 -4.90 -16.14 4.51
CA ASP A 343 -5.64 -17.30 4.03
C ASP A 343 -5.68 -18.46 5.05
N ARG A 344 -4.56 -18.67 5.77
CA ARG A 344 -4.50 -19.59 6.91
C ARG A 344 -5.53 -19.21 7.97
N ILE A 345 -5.50 -17.98 8.46
CA ILE A 345 -6.44 -17.48 9.48
C ILE A 345 -7.89 -17.66 9.00
N PHE A 346 -8.17 -17.38 7.72
CA PHE A 346 -9.48 -17.63 7.13
C PHE A 346 -9.86 -19.12 7.16
N ALA A 347 -8.96 -20.03 6.78
CA ALA A 347 -9.21 -21.47 6.85
C ALA A 347 -9.44 -21.95 8.29
N LEU A 348 -8.70 -21.43 9.28
CA LEU A 348 -8.93 -21.74 10.71
C LEU A 348 -10.31 -21.26 11.16
N TRP A 349 -10.70 -20.04 10.78
CA TRP A 349 -12.02 -19.50 11.10
C TRP A 349 -13.14 -20.33 10.47
N GLN A 350 -12.99 -20.77 9.22
CA GLN A 350 -13.96 -21.64 8.55
C GLN A 350 -14.07 -23.01 9.19
N ALA A 351 -12.95 -23.59 9.67
CA ALA A 351 -12.96 -24.85 10.38
C ALA A 351 -13.73 -24.74 11.71
N LEU A 352 -13.58 -23.61 12.43
CA LEU A 352 -14.33 -23.33 13.66
C LEU A 352 -15.81 -22.99 13.41
N ASN A 353 -16.12 -22.45 12.22
CA ASN A 353 -17.44 -21.93 11.86
C ASN A 353 -17.94 -22.51 10.53
N PRO A 354 -18.06 -23.84 10.38
CA PRO A 354 -18.29 -24.49 9.08
C PRO A 354 -19.61 -24.08 8.43
N ASP A 355 -20.63 -23.72 9.22
CA ASP A 355 -21.96 -23.32 8.75
C ASP A 355 -22.09 -21.81 8.48
N LYS A 356 -21.10 -21.00 8.88
CA LYS A 356 -21.12 -19.55 8.71
C LYS A 356 -20.60 -19.18 7.32
N TRP A 357 -21.53 -19.12 6.38
CA TRP A 357 -21.28 -18.70 5.00
C TRP A 357 -22.33 -17.69 4.56
N PHE A 358 -22.00 -16.87 3.55
CA PHE A 358 -22.96 -15.93 2.99
C PHE A 358 -23.77 -16.58 1.86
N GLU A 359 -25.08 -16.36 1.86
CA GLU A 359 -25.93 -16.64 0.69
C GLU A 359 -25.97 -15.44 -0.26
N LYS A 360 -26.09 -14.26 0.35
CA LYS A 360 -26.13 -12.94 -0.28
C LYS A 360 -25.34 -11.97 0.60
N ALA A 361 -24.60 -11.04 0.00
CA ALA A 361 -24.09 -9.90 0.74
C ALA A 361 -25.24 -9.15 1.42
N LYS A 362 -25.06 -8.73 2.68
CA LYS A 362 -26.00 -7.83 3.36
C LYS A 362 -26.09 -6.48 2.61
N VAL A 363 -27.22 -5.78 2.79
CA VAL A 363 -27.55 -4.48 2.14
C VAL A 363 -26.38 -3.48 2.28
N ASN A 364 -26.20 -2.61 1.26
CA ASN A 364 -24.97 -1.89 0.88
C ASN A 364 -24.02 -2.68 -0.03
N ALA A 365 -24.55 -3.71 -0.69
CA ALA A 365 -23.86 -4.59 -1.61
C ALA A 365 -23.30 -3.81 -2.81
N PHE A 366 -21.98 -3.89 -2.95
CA PHE A 366 -21.16 -3.30 -4.01
C PHE A 366 -20.66 -1.87 -3.73
N PHE A 367 -19.62 -1.85 -2.92
CA PHE A 367 -18.67 -0.77 -2.78
C PHE A 367 -17.44 -1.01 -3.64
N GLN A 368 -17.56 -1.64 -4.81
CA GLN A 368 -16.43 -1.81 -5.71
C GLN A 368 -16.84 -2.22 -7.11
N GLU A 369 -16.79 -1.33 -8.09
CA GLU A 369 -16.70 -1.71 -9.51
C GLU A 369 -15.51 -2.65 -9.74
N ILE A 370 -15.77 -3.96 -9.72
CA ILE A 370 -14.88 -4.98 -10.28
C ILE A 370 -15.11 -4.96 -11.79
N ILE A 371 -14.04 -5.12 -12.57
CA ILE A 371 -14.13 -5.21 -14.03
C ILE A 371 -15.28 -6.15 -14.42
N GLY A 372 -16.30 -5.61 -15.09
CA GLY A 372 -17.48 -6.33 -15.58
C GLY A 372 -18.48 -6.84 -14.53
N LEU A 373 -18.51 -6.29 -13.31
CA LEU A 373 -19.65 -6.41 -12.39
C LEU A 373 -20.31 -5.01 -12.22
N PRO A 374 -21.55 -4.80 -12.71
CA PRO A 374 -22.23 -3.52 -12.60
C PRO A 374 -22.52 -3.11 -11.15
N ASP A 375 -22.62 -1.80 -10.94
CA ASP A 375 -23.03 -1.23 -9.66
C ASP A 375 -24.38 -1.78 -9.18
N GLY A 376 -24.45 -2.16 -7.90
CA GLY A 376 -25.64 -2.76 -7.27
C GLY A 376 -25.83 -4.26 -7.52
N THR A 377 -24.86 -4.94 -8.16
CA THR A 377 -24.92 -6.40 -8.32
C THR A 377 -24.85 -7.12 -6.98
N GLU A 378 -25.79 -8.03 -6.74
CA GLU A 378 -25.82 -8.86 -5.54
C GLU A 378 -24.64 -9.85 -5.54
N ILE A 379 -23.77 -9.76 -4.52
CA ILE A 379 -22.68 -10.73 -4.34
C ILE A 379 -23.24 -12.01 -3.74
N THR A 380 -23.01 -13.12 -4.41
CA THR A 380 -23.45 -14.46 -4.01
C THR A 380 -22.30 -15.46 -4.15
N PRO A 381 -22.44 -16.70 -3.63
CA PRO A 381 -21.47 -17.75 -3.87
C PRO A 381 -21.24 -18.12 -5.35
N ASN A 382 -22.03 -17.59 -6.28
CA ASN A 382 -21.91 -17.79 -7.72
C ASN A 382 -21.29 -16.61 -8.48
N THR A 383 -21.01 -15.50 -7.79
CA THR A 383 -20.34 -14.32 -8.39
C THR A 383 -18.97 -14.73 -8.93
N GLY A 384 -18.62 -14.29 -10.14
CA GLY A 384 -17.31 -14.60 -10.74
C GLY A 384 -16.18 -13.87 -10.03
N LEU A 385 -15.12 -14.61 -9.66
CA LEU A 385 -13.89 -14.07 -9.08
C LEU A 385 -12.92 -13.71 -10.21
N ARG A 386 -13.10 -12.53 -10.79
CA ARG A 386 -12.24 -12.06 -11.90
C ARG A 386 -10.86 -11.66 -11.37
N PRO A 387 -9.78 -11.90 -12.13
CA PRO A 387 -9.74 -12.48 -13.48
C PRO A 387 -9.49 -14.00 -13.50
N PHE A 388 -9.88 -14.73 -12.47
CA PHE A 388 -9.42 -16.10 -12.28
C PHE A 388 -10.31 -17.09 -13.04
N HIS A 389 -9.76 -17.76 -14.06
CA HIS A 389 -10.43 -18.80 -14.84
C HIS A 389 -10.00 -20.19 -14.38
N LYS A 390 -10.92 -21.16 -14.33
CA LYS A 390 -10.62 -22.55 -13.93
C LYS A 390 -10.35 -23.49 -15.11
N ASP A 391 -10.67 -23.06 -16.32
CA ASP A 391 -10.48 -23.84 -17.55
C ASP A 391 -10.04 -22.97 -18.72
N ALA A 392 -9.56 -23.64 -19.79
CA ALA A 392 -9.09 -22.97 -21.00
C ALA A 392 -10.22 -22.34 -21.84
N ALA A 393 -11.49 -22.61 -21.49
CA ALA A 393 -12.67 -22.03 -22.14
C ALA A 393 -13.07 -20.68 -21.52
N GLY A 394 -12.45 -20.27 -20.42
CA GLY A 394 -12.70 -18.98 -19.77
C GLY A 394 -13.82 -19.03 -18.72
N THR A 395 -14.09 -20.19 -18.13
CA THR A 395 -15.03 -20.25 -17.00
C THR A 395 -14.40 -19.62 -15.76
N LEU A 396 -15.01 -18.56 -15.23
CA LEU A 396 -14.57 -17.91 -14.00
C LEU A 396 -14.71 -18.83 -12.77
N MET A 397 -13.70 -18.78 -11.89
CA MET A 397 -13.77 -19.29 -10.53
C MET A 397 -14.86 -18.53 -9.75
N LYS A 398 -15.45 -19.19 -8.75
CA LYS A 398 -16.51 -18.62 -7.91
C LYS A 398 -16.16 -18.80 -6.42
N PRO A 399 -16.74 -18.00 -5.51
CA PRO A 399 -16.54 -18.17 -4.07
C PRO A 399 -16.72 -19.60 -3.56
N LYS A 400 -17.70 -20.33 -4.10
CA LYS A 400 -17.95 -21.73 -3.75
C LYS A 400 -16.86 -22.71 -4.20
N ASP A 401 -16.14 -22.38 -5.28
CA ASP A 401 -15.07 -23.21 -5.84
C ASP A 401 -13.82 -23.14 -4.94
N VAL A 402 -13.59 -21.99 -4.30
CA VAL A 402 -12.43 -21.74 -3.43
C VAL A 402 -12.77 -21.74 -1.93
N ARG A 403 -14.00 -22.09 -1.55
CA ARG A 403 -14.42 -22.10 -0.14
C ARG A 403 -13.52 -23.01 0.71
N TRP A 404 -13.07 -24.13 0.17
CA TRP A 404 -12.30 -25.12 0.91
C TRP A 404 -10.92 -25.32 0.29
N THR A 405 -9.87 -25.16 1.11
CA THR A 405 -8.47 -25.19 0.67
C THR A 405 -8.08 -26.50 -0.01
N TYR A 406 -8.59 -27.63 0.48
CA TYR A 406 -8.27 -28.96 -0.05
C TYR A 406 -8.73 -29.16 -1.51
N LYS A 407 -9.72 -28.40 -1.98
CA LYS A 407 -10.13 -28.39 -3.39
C LYS A 407 -9.12 -27.74 -4.31
N LEU A 408 -8.23 -26.91 -3.75
CA LEU A 408 -7.10 -26.29 -4.44
C LEU A 408 -5.79 -27.05 -4.18
N GLY A 409 -5.88 -28.23 -3.56
CA GLY A 409 -4.74 -29.11 -3.33
C GLY A 409 -3.80 -28.69 -2.20
N TYR A 410 -4.26 -27.89 -1.22
CA TYR A 410 -3.48 -27.57 -0.03
C TYR A 410 -4.30 -27.54 1.27
N THR A 411 -3.62 -27.61 2.40
CA THR A 411 -4.17 -27.30 3.74
C THR A 411 -3.11 -26.63 4.62
N TYR A 412 -3.39 -26.48 5.91
CA TYR A 412 -2.49 -25.92 6.92
C TYR A 412 -2.20 -26.94 8.03
N PRO A 413 -1.03 -26.85 8.72
CA PRO A 413 -0.66 -27.77 9.79
C PRO A 413 -1.71 -27.89 10.90
N GLU A 414 -2.46 -26.84 11.19
CA GLU A 414 -3.50 -26.86 12.24
C GLU A 414 -4.80 -27.57 11.81
N LEU A 415 -4.90 -27.98 10.54
CA LEU A 415 -6.09 -28.57 9.93
C LEU A 415 -5.83 -30.02 9.47
N ASP A 416 -4.78 -30.67 9.97
CA ASP A 416 -4.28 -31.96 9.50
C ASP A 416 -5.03 -33.16 10.10
N THR A 417 -6.22 -33.43 9.56
CA THR A 417 -7.13 -34.45 10.09
C THR A 417 -6.57 -35.88 10.10
N TRP A 418 -5.55 -36.20 9.29
CA TRP A 418 -4.93 -37.54 9.22
C TRP A 418 -4.00 -37.88 10.38
N ASN A 419 -3.67 -36.90 11.24
CA ASN A 419 -2.98 -37.18 12.50
C ASN A 419 -3.90 -37.81 13.55
N PHE A 420 -5.20 -37.86 13.30
CA PHE A 420 -6.18 -38.57 14.13
C PHE A 420 -6.32 -40.01 13.63
N LYS A 421 -6.36 -40.98 14.55
CA LYS A 421 -6.73 -42.36 14.20
C LYS A 421 -8.18 -42.37 13.67
N PRO A 422 -8.49 -43.08 12.55
CA PRO A 422 -9.84 -43.10 11.99
C PRO A 422 -10.93 -43.46 13.00
N GLU A 423 -10.67 -44.42 13.86
CA GLU A 423 -11.58 -44.91 14.91
C GLU A 423 -11.83 -43.89 16.05
N GLY A 424 -10.95 -42.89 16.22
CA GLY A 424 -11.01 -41.89 17.28
C GLY A 424 -11.27 -40.46 16.81
N TYR A 425 -11.43 -40.27 15.49
CA TYR A 425 -11.74 -38.96 14.90
C TYR A 425 -13.22 -38.65 15.04
N THR A 426 -13.52 -37.55 15.72
CA THR A 426 -14.82 -36.87 15.64
C THR A 426 -14.59 -35.39 15.35
N SER A 427 -15.59 -34.72 14.79
CA SER A 427 -15.54 -33.27 14.62
C SER A 427 -15.31 -32.55 15.95
N GLU A 428 -15.85 -33.04 17.08
CA GLU A 428 -15.58 -32.41 18.38
C GLU A 428 -14.11 -32.52 18.80
N ASN A 429 -13.50 -33.70 18.65
CA ASN A 429 -12.09 -33.90 19.01
C ASN A 429 -11.14 -33.06 18.14
N PHE A 430 -11.43 -32.94 16.84
CA PHE A 430 -10.71 -32.07 15.94
C PHE A 430 -10.82 -30.60 16.35
N ILE A 431 -12.04 -30.10 16.58
CA ILE A 431 -12.27 -28.71 17.00
C ILE A 431 -11.66 -28.42 18.37
N SER A 432 -11.69 -29.39 19.29
CA SER A 432 -11.04 -29.33 20.59
C SER A 432 -9.51 -29.14 20.46
N ASN A 433 -8.87 -29.90 19.57
CA ASN A 433 -7.44 -29.75 19.27
C ASN A 433 -7.14 -28.39 18.61
N LEU A 434 -7.93 -27.97 17.63
CA LEU A 434 -7.76 -26.67 16.97
C LEU A 434 -7.89 -25.50 17.97
N ARG A 435 -8.87 -25.56 18.87
CA ARG A 435 -9.03 -24.58 19.97
C ARG A 435 -7.82 -24.54 20.88
N LYS A 436 -7.28 -25.71 21.23
CA LYS A 436 -6.04 -25.81 22.01
C LYS A 436 -4.89 -25.09 21.30
N THR A 437 -4.67 -25.37 20.03
CA THR A 437 -3.63 -24.73 19.23
C THR A 437 -3.80 -23.20 19.19
N ILE A 438 -5.02 -22.69 18.97
CA ILE A 438 -5.29 -21.25 18.95
C ILE A 438 -5.05 -20.60 20.32
N ASN A 439 -5.53 -21.22 21.40
CA ASN A 439 -5.32 -20.74 22.77
C ASN A 439 -3.83 -20.74 23.15
N ASP A 440 -3.07 -21.75 22.72
CA ASP A 440 -1.64 -21.89 23.01
C ASP A 440 -0.78 -20.95 22.16
N LEU A 441 -1.13 -20.69 20.91
CA LEU A 441 -0.38 -19.76 20.06
C LEU A 441 -0.69 -18.30 20.39
N TYR A 442 -1.98 -17.95 20.50
CA TYR A 442 -2.41 -16.56 20.39
C TYR A 442 -3.08 -16.00 21.66
N GLY A 443 -3.51 -16.86 22.60
CA GLY A 443 -4.31 -16.48 23.77
C GLY A 443 -3.56 -15.70 24.85
N VAL A 444 -3.09 -14.49 24.55
CA VAL A 444 -2.31 -13.64 25.48
C VAL A 444 -3.15 -13.25 26.70
N SER A 445 -4.32 -12.63 26.48
CA SER A 445 -5.25 -12.25 27.55
C SER A 445 -5.66 -13.46 28.40
N ARG A 446 -5.96 -14.60 27.75
CA ARG A 446 -6.27 -15.86 28.43
C ARG A 446 -5.15 -16.27 29.39
N LYS A 447 -3.91 -16.36 28.92
CA LYS A 447 -2.75 -16.77 29.73
C LYS A 447 -2.53 -15.84 30.92
N GLN A 448 -2.70 -14.53 30.72
CA GLN A 448 -2.55 -13.54 31.78
C GLN A 448 -3.64 -13.63 32.86
N LEU A 449 -4.89 -13.90 32.46
CA LEU A 449 -6.03 -14.00 33.37
C LEU A 449 -5.99 -15.29 34.22
N ILE A 450 -5.65 -16.44 33.63
CA ILE A 450 -5.62 -17.72 34.35
C ILE A 450 -4.39 -17.90 35.25
N ASP A 451 -3.35 -17.09 35.06
CA ASP A 451 -2.15 -17.14 35.88
C ASP A 451 -2.46 -16.70 37.32
N ALA A 452 -2.54 -17.69 38.20
CA ALA A 452 -2.95 -17.58 39.59
C ALA A 452 -2.01 -16.72 40.44
N ALA A 453 -0.79 -16.43 39.98
CA ALA A 453 0.11 -15.50 40.65
C ALA A 453 -0.39 -14.04 40.59
N ASN A 454 -1.33 -13.73 39.71
CA ASN A 454 -1.66 -12.34 39.39
C ASN A 454 -2.67 -11.68 40.35
N ASN A 455 -3.42 -12.45 41.15
CA ASN A 455 -4.46 -11.98 42.10
C ASN A 455 -5.12 -10.65 41.65
N ILE A 456 -5.67 -10.64 40.43
CA ILE A 456 -6.06 -9.40 39.77
C ILE A 456 -7.37 -8.91 40.37
N LYS A 457 -7.36 -7.72 40.97
CA LYS A 457 -8.58 -7.13 41.53
C LYS A 457 -9.60 -6.88 40.41
N GLY A 458 -10.87 -7.26 40.64
CA GLY A 458 -11.95 -7.17 39.64
C GLY A 458 -12.09 -8.41 38.75
N VAL A 459 -11.30 -9.47 39.02
CA VAL A 459 -11.39 -10.77 38.37
C VAL A 459 -11.92 -11.81 39.34
N GLU A 460 -12.82 -12.68 38.86
CA GLU A 460 -13.38 -13.80 39.61
C GLU A 460 -12.68 -15.09 39.18
N TYR A 461 -11.97 -15.74 40.12
CA TYR A 461 -11.29 -17.00 39.88
C TYR A 461 -12.22 -18.17 40.19
N LEU A 462 -12.51 -18.98 39.17
CA LEU A 462 -13.36 -20.16 39.25
C LEU A 462 -12.49 -21.42 39.40
N LYS A 463 -13.13 -22.56 39.71
CA LYS A 463 -12.43 -23.85 39.80
C LYS A 463 -11.80 -24.27 38.46
N ASP A 464 -12.48 -23.99 37.34
CA ASP A 464 -12.10 -24.44 36.00
C ASP A 464 -11.76 -23.29 35.04
N GLY A 465 -11.64 -22.06 35.54
CA GLY A 465 -11.35 -20.89 34.72
C GLY A 465 -11.37 -19.59 35.48
N THR A 466 -11.60 -18.51 34.76
CA THR A 466 -11.57 -17.14 35.28
C THR A 466 -12.61 -16.30 34.55
N LYS A 467 -13.39 -15.55 35.31
CA LYS A 467 -14.40 -14.62 34.79
C LYS A 467 -13.97 -13.18 35.04
N SER A 468 -14.13 -12.35 34.02
CA SER A 468 -13.78 -10.92 34.06
C SER A 468 -14.60 -10.14 33.04
N LEU A 469 -14.62 -8.82 33.15
CA LEU A 469 -14.99 -7.98 32.01
C LEU A 469 -13.80 -7.90 31.05
N ASP A 470 -14.08 -8.09 29.78
CA ASP A 470 -13.15 -7.82 28.70
C ASP A 470 -13.40 -6.42 28.15
N TYR A 471 -12.33 -5.71 27.82
CA TYR A 471 -12.37 -4.32 27.37
C TYR A 471 -11.78 -4.19 25.98
N SER A 472 -12.41 -3.38 25.14
CA SER A 472 -11.93 -3.07 23.79
C SER A 472 -12.26 -1.64 23.37
N PHE A 473 -11.58 -1.17 22.33
CA PHE A 473 -12.02 -0.02 21.53
C PHE A 473 -12.51 -0.49 20.18
N SER A 474 -13.75 -0.13 19.85
CA SER A 474 -14.22 -0.13 18.46
C SER A 474 -13.92 1.21 17.81
N ILE A 475 -13.33 1.15 16.63
CA ILE A 475 -12.85 2.31 15.87
C ILE A 475 -13.60 2.33 14.55
N ARG A 476 -14.31 3.42 14.27
CA ARG A 476 -15.05 3.63 13.01
C ARG A 476 -14.62 4.93 12.37
N TYR A 477 -14.36 4.92 11.07
CA TYR A 477 -13.87 6.10 10.34
C TYR A 477 -14.28 6.09 8.87
N ARG A 478 -14.44 7.27 8.28
CA ARG A 478 -14.67 7.41 6.84
C ARG A 478 -13.38 7.08 6.07
N LYS A 479 -13.42 6.01 5.26
CA LYS A 479 -12.24 5.43 4.60
C LYS A 479 -11.52 6.42 3.65
N TYR A 480 -12.28 7.26 2.95
CA TYR A 480 -11.78 8.14 1.89
C TYR A 480 -11.84 9.64 2.21
N ALA A 481 -12.02 9.99 3.49
CA ALA A 481 -12.27 11.37 3.89
C ALA A 481 -11.01 12.26 3.91
N LEU A 482 -9.83 11.72 4.22
CA LEU A 482 -8.58 12.50 4.20
C LEU A 482 -8.04 12.62 2.77
N ASP A 483 -7.99 13.85 2.27
CA ASP A 483 -7.43 14.24 0.97
C ASP A 483 -7.89 13.39 -0.22
N GLY A 484 -9.13 12.90 -0.08
CA GLY A 484 -9.80 12.07 -1.06
C GLY A 484 -9.35 10.62 -1.09
N GLY A 485 -8.77 10.05 -0.04
CA GLY A 485 -8.40 8.62 0.01
C GLY A 485 -6.92 8.35 0.23
N ASP A 486 -6.23 9.28 0.90
CA ASP A 486 -4.87 8.99 1.36
C ASP A 486 -4.90 7.90 2.43
N PRO A 487 -3.98 6.92 2.41
CA PRO A 487 -3.73 6.09 3.58
C PRO A 487 -3.42 6.96 4.79
N PHE A 488 -3.56 6.42 5.99
CA PHE A 488 -3.18 7.08 7.25
C PHE A 488 -3.18 6.08 8.40
N TRP A 489 -2.54 6.46 9.50
CA TRP A 489 -2.60 5.74 10.77
C TRP A 489 -3.53 6.45 11.73
N ILE A 490 -4.39 5.68 12.40
CA ILE A 490 -5.04 6.10 13.65
C ILE A 490 -4.24 5.45 14.77
N ARG A 491 -3.58 6.27 15.60
CA ARG A 491 -2.80 5.80 16.76
C ARG A 491 -3.55 6.14 18.03
N VAL A 492 -3.69 5.16 18.92
CA VAL A 492 -4.40 5.31 20.20
C VAL A 492 -3.41 5.15 21.34
N TYR A 493 -3.57 6.00 22.35
CA TYR A 493 -2.62 6.20 23.43
C TYR A 493 -3.31 6.20 24.79
N ILE A 494 -2.56 5.86 25.84
CA ILE A 494 -2.95 6.06 27.24
C ILE A 494 -1.81 6.80 27.96
N SER A 495 -2.07 8.04 28.38
CA SER A 495 -1.11 8.87 29.10
C SER A 495 -0.73 8.27 30.46
N LYS A 496 0.56 8.00 30.66
CA LYS A 496 1.09 7.42 31.90
C LYS A 496 0.97 8.32 33.13
N ASP A 497 1.08 9.64 32.97
CA ASP A 497 0.93 10.61 34.07
C ASP A 497 -0.45 11.29 34.10
N GLY A 498 -1.26 11.11 33.05
CA GLY A 498 -2.58 11.69 32.87
C GLY A 498 -2.58 13.19 32.61
N LYS A 499 -1.41 13.77 32.35
CA LYS A 499 -1.19 15.22 32.23
C LYS A 499 -0.43 15.58 30.96
N THR A 500 0.55 14.79 30.59
CA THR A 500 1.41 15.02 29.42
C THR A 500 1.25 13.90 28.40
N GLN A 501 1.41 14.27 27.13
CA GLN A 501 1.42 13.33 26.02
C GLN A 501 2.87 12.90 25.77
N ASN A 502 3.10 11.59 25.70
CA ASN A 502 4.36 11.00 25.27
C ASN A 502 4.08 9.91 24.24
N THR A 503 4.13 10.28 22.96
CA THR A 503 3.76 9.38 21.85
C THR A 503 4.62 8.12 21.76
N SER A 504 5.83 8.11 22.31
CA SER A 504 6.69 6.91 22.34
C SER A 504 6.37 5.96 23.50
N LEU A 505 5.92 6.48 24.64
CA LEU A 505 5.64 5.70 25.84
C LEU A 505 4.16 5.35 26.04
N ASP A 506 3.26 6.15 25.47
CA ASP A 506 1.82 6.05 25.69
C ASP A 506 1.12 5.20 24.62
N LEU A 507 1.79 4.85 23.52
CA LEU A 507 1.17 4.12 22.41
C LEU A 507 0.65 2.77 22.91
N ILE A 508 -0.62 2.47 22.63
CA ILE A 508 -1.23 1.18 23.00
C ILE A 508 -1.74 0.40 21.79
N THR A 509 -2.05 1.06 20.68
CA THR A 509 -2.44 0.39 19.44
C THR A 509 -2.43 1.35 18.24
N GLU A 510 -2.56 0.79 17.06
CA GLU A 510 -2.59 1.47 15.78
C GLU A 510 -3.60 0.78 14.84
N VAL A 511 -4.24 1.56 13.98
CA VAL A 511 -5.10 1.09 12.89
C VAL A 511 -4.65 1.77 11.61
N TYR A 512 -4.28 0.99 10.60
CA TYR A 512 -3.91 1.49 9.29
C TYR A 512 -5.13 1.53 8.36
N ASN A 513 -5.41 2.71 7.80
CA ASN A 513 -6.30 2.83 6.66
C ASN A 513 -5.54 2.50 5.38
N PHE A 514 -5.57 1.23 4.97
CA PHE A 514 -5.04 0.82 3.67
C PHE A 514 -6.04 1.25 2.58
N SER A 515 -5.70 2.34 1.88
CA SER A 515 -6.54 2.98 0.87
C SER A 515 -5.69 3.61 -0.24
N GLN A 516 -6.37 4.11 -1.28
CA GLN A 516 -5.76 4.81 -2.41
C GLN A 516 -6.70 5.90 -2.93
N LYS A 517 -6.15 6.89 -3.64
CA LYS A 517 -6.95 7.94 -4.26
C LYS A 517 -7.83 7.41 -5.41
N PRO A 518 -9.06 7.93 -5.53
CA PRO A 518 -9.92 7.73 -6.69
C PRO A 518 -9.42 8.35 -7.98
N GLU A 519 -8.66 9.43 -7.91
CA GLU A 519 -8.26 10.25 -9.06
C GLU A 519 -6.77 10.62 -8.97
N ASP A 520 -6.13 10.77 -10.13
CA ASP A 520 -4.74 11.23 -10.26
C ASP A 520 -4.62 12.77 -10.17
N LYS A 521 -3.41 13.30 -10.35
CA LYS A 521 -3.15 14.76 -10.31
C LYS A 521 -3.81 15.55 -11.43
N ALA A 522 -4.08 14.92 -12.57
CA ALA A 522 -4.76 15.54 -13.70
C ALA A 522 -6.30 15.50 -13.53
N GLY A 523 -6.80 14.90 -12.44
CA GLY A 523 -8.22 14.66 -12.20
C GLY A 523 -8.78 13.48 -13.02
N LYS A 524 -7.90 12.65 -13.60
CA LYS A 524 -8.31 11.44 -14.31
C LYS A 524 -8.62 10.34 -13.30
N LEU A 525 -9.59 9.50 -13.62
CA LEU A 525 -9.97 8.38 -12.78
C LEU A 525 -8.78 7.41 -12.60
N ALA A 526 -8.37 7.21 -11.35
CA ALA A 526 -7.36 6.23 -10.96
C ALA A 526 -8.01 4.95 -10.41
N CYS A 527 -9.15 5.08 -9.73
CA CYS A 527 -9.92 3.99 -9.15
C CYS A 527 -11.42 4.34 -9.10
N GLY A 528 -12.22 3.75 -10.00
CA GLY A 528 -13.69 3.87 -10.08
C GLY A 528 -14.36 3.56 -8.76
N ASN A 529 -14.14 2.35 -8.27
CA ASN A 529 -14.55 1.89 -6.94
C ASN A 529 -14.31 2.93 -5.84
N CYS A 530 -13.07 3.40 -5.71
CA CYS A 530 -12.67 4.32 -4.65
C CYS A 530 -13.46 5.63 -4.74
N LYS A 531 -13.77 6.08 -5.96
CA LYS A 531 -14.58 7.28 -6.22
C LYS A 531 -16.00 7.10 -5.71
N ASP A 532 -16.63 5.98 -6.03
CA ASP A 532 -18.01 5.69 -5.62
C ASP A 532 -18.10 5.53 -4.12
N ASN A 533 -17.13 4.85 -3.51
CA ASN A 533 -17.04 4.69 -2.07
C ASN A 533 -16.84 6.00 -1.33
N LYS A 534 -16.02 6.89 -1.89
CA LYS A 534 -15.87 8.26 -1.38
C LYS A 534 -17.20 9.00 -1.45
N ASN A 535 -17.91 8.92 -2.58
CA ASN A 535 -19.22 9.58 -2.76
C ASN A 535 -20.29 9.03 -1.81
N LYS A 536 -20.21 7.73 -1.48
CA LYS A 536 -21.11 7.04 -0.53
C LYS A 536 -20.71 7.25 0.94
N ASN A 537 -19.62 7.98 1.22
CA ASN A 537 -19.10 8.26 2.58
C ASN A 537 -18.93 7.00 3.45
N ILE A 538 -18.43 5.92 2.86
CA ILE A 538 -18.39 4.64 3.55
C ILE A 538 -17.48 4.68 4.79
N LYS A 539 -17.91 3.97 5.83
CA LYS A 539 -17.13 3.77 7.04
C LYS A 539 -16.45 2.42 7.05
N SER A 540 -15.25 2.42 7.62
CA SER A 540 -14.49 1.22 7.94
C SER A 540 -14.40 1.03 9.45
N THR A 541 -14.33 -0.22 9.89
CA THR A 541 -14.34 -0.62 11.29
C THR A 541 -13.08 -1.42 11.67
N ALA A 542 -12.67 -1.28 12.92
CA ALA A 542 -11.63 -2.08 13.56
C ALA A 542 -11.97 -2.24 15.05
N SER A 543 -11.48 -3.29 15.69
CA SER A 543 -11.65 -3.52 17.12
C SER A 543 -10.32 -3.92 17.76
N ILE A 544 -9.96 -3.29 18.88
CA ILE A 544 -8.71 -3.54 19.58
C ILE A 544 -8.99 -3.94 21.02
N SER A 545 -8.42 -5.08 21.43
CA SER A 545 -8.42 -5.56 22.82
C SER A 545 -7.55 -4.66 23.70
N LEU A 546 -8.12 -4.19 24.83
CA LEU A 546 -7.42 -3.42 25.86
C LEU A 546 -7.03 -4.28 27.05
N THR A 547 -7.69 -5.43 27.26
CA THR A 547 -7.50 -6.27 28.43
C THR A 547 -6.03 -6.63 28.71
N PRO A 548 -5.21 -7.06 27.73
CA PRO A 548 -3.79 -7.34 27.99
C PRO A 548 -3.01 -6.11 28.47
N ILE A 549 -3.30 -4.94 27.90
CA ILE A 549 -2.67 -3.67 28.24
C ILE A 549 -3.06 -3.27 29.67
N LEU A 550 -4.34 -3.36 30.02
CA LEU A 550 -4.85 -3.05 31.36
C LEU A 550 -4.24 -3.96 32.42
N ILE A 551 -4.08 -5.26 32.12
CA ILE A 551 -3.39 -6.21 33.02
C ILE A 551 -1.92 -5.81 33.18
N SER A 552 -1.23 -5.47 32.09
CA SER A 552 0.17 -5.01 32.17
C SER A 552 0.31 -3.71 32.98
N LEU A 553 -0.63 -2.77 32.84
CA LEU A 553 -0.65 -1.54 33.62
C LEU A 553 -0.86 -1.81 35.11
N LEU A 554 -1.80 -2.69 35.47
CA LEU A 554 -2.03 -3.12 36.86
C LEU A 554 -0.76 -3.74 37.48
N LYS A 555 -0.08 -4.63 36.76
CA LYS A 555 1.17 -5.27 37.22
C LYS A 555 2.30 -4.27 37.42
N SER A 556 2.36 -3.22 36.61
CA SER A 556 3.38 -2.16 36.74
C SER A 556 3.20 -1.28 37.98
N GLY A 557 2.10 -1.46 38.73
CA GLY A 557 1.85 -0.79 40.01
C GLY A 557 1.44 0.68 39.89
N LYS A 558 0.99 1.13 38.71
CA LYS A 558 0.65 2.55 38.46
C LYS A 558 -0.83 2.75 38.17
N ASP A 559 -1.47 3.60 39.00
CA ASP A 559 -2.69 4.38 38.78
C ASP A 559 -4.02 3.70 38.37
N LEU A 560 -4.04 2.46 37.87
CA LEU A 560 -5.27 1.67 37.64
C LEU A 560 -5.57 0.84 38.90
N ALA A 561 -6.77 1.02 39.48
CA ALA A 561 -7.10 0.41 40.78
C ALA A 561 -7.56 -1.05 40.69
N SER A 562 -8.27 -1.42 39.62
CA SER A 562 -8.75 -2.78 39.36
C SER A 562 -9.25 -2.92 37.92
N LEU A 563 -9.62 -4.15 37.51
CA LEU A 563 -10.38 -4.42 36.28
C LEU A 563 -11.90 -4.28 36.44
N ALA A 564 -12.39 -3.73 37.56
CA ALA A 564 -13.81 -3.38 37.67
C ALA A 564 -14.17 -2.25 36.70
N LYS A 565 -15.38 -2.32 36.14
CA LYS A 565 -15.87 -1.40 35.11
C LYS A 565 -15.63 0.08 35.44
N GLU A 566 -16.03 0.49 36.64
CA GLU A 566 -15.93 1.90 37.06
C GLU A 566 -14.48 2.40 37.13
N ASP A 567 -13.57 1.57 37.64
CA ASP A 567 -12.14 1.91 37.73
C ASP A 567 -11.51 2.05 36.34
N VAL A 568 -11.80 1.10 35.44
CA VAL A 568 -11.27 1.10 34.06
C VAL A 568 -11.83 2.27 33.26
N LEU A 569 -13.14 2.51 33.29
CA LEU A 569 -13.75 3.63 32.55
C LEU A 569 -13.23 4.97 33.04
N LYS A 570 -13.14 5.18 34.37
CA LYS A 570 -12.56 6.39 34.96
C LYS A 570 -11.10 6.60 34.53
N TYR A 571 -10.32 5.51 34.51
CA TYR A 571 -8.92 5.55 34.10
C TYR A 571 -8.78 5.92 32.61
N ILE A 572 -9.50 5.22 31.73
CA ILE A 572 -9.47 5.43 30.29
C ILE A 572 -9.97 6.83 29.91
N GLN A 573 -11.10 7.29 30.46
CA GLN A 573 -11.65 8.61 30.13
C GLN A 573 -10.74 9.78 30.51
N SER A 574 -9.92 9.63 31.55
CA SER A 574 -9.01 10.68 32.00
C SER A 574 -7.65 10.67 31.30
N ARG A 575 -7.27 9.57 30.62
CA ARG A 575 -5.90 9.34 30.14
C ARG A 575 -5.80 8.95 28.67
N ALA A 576 -6.84 8.39 28.08
CA ALA A 576 -6.82 7.95 26.70
C ALA A 576 -6.92 9.14 25.75
N TYR A 577 -6.13 9.09 24.69
CA TYR A 577 -6.17 10.04 23.59
C TYR A 577 -5.78 9.34 22.28
N TRP A 578 -6.07 9.95 21.15
CA TRP A 578 -5.71 9.42 19.84
C TRP A 578 -5.26 10.52 18.90
N ARG A 579 -4.49 10.13 17.88
CA ARG A 579 -3.97 11.01 16.83
C ARG A 579 -4.01 10.31 15.49
N VAL A 580 -4.14 11.10 14.44
CA VAL A 580 -4.07 10.61 13.06
C VAL A 580 -2.73 11.03 12.48
N PHE A 581 -2.04 10.10 11.83
CA PHE A 581 -0.75 10.35 11.18
C PHE A 581 -0.81 10.05 9.71
N LYS A 582 -0.15 10.93 8.95
CA LYS A 582 -0.07 10.93 7.51
C LYS A 582 1.38 11.24 7.14
N GLY A 583 2.11 10.30 6.53
CA GLY A 583 3.51 10.53 6.15
C GLY A 583 4.48 10.65 7.30
N GLY A 584 4.22 9.97 8.41
CA GLY A 584 4.94 10.17 9.67
C GLY A 584 4.63 11.50 10.37
N LYS A 585 3.76 12.35 9.82
CA LYS A 585 3.36 13.64 10.40
C LYS A 585 1.96 13.56 11.01
N GLU A 586 1.76 14.22 12.13
CA GLU A 586 0.44 14.32 12.76
C GLU A 586 -0.49 15.20 11.91
N VAL A 587 -1.71 14.71 11.65
CA VAL A 587 -2.72 15.43 10.87
C VAL A 587 -3.36 16.51 11.74
N PRO A 588 -3.48 17.76 11.25
CA PRO A 588 -4.11 18.85 11.99
C PRO A 588 -5.61 18.61 12.25
N SER A 589 -6.11 19.11 13.39
CA SER A 589 -7.48 18.88 13.86
C SER A 589 -8.57 19.19 12.81
N TYR A 590 -8.42 20.26 12.02
CA TYR A 590 -9.42 20.66 11.02
C TYR A 590 -9.56 19.67 9.85
N GLN A 591 -8.54 18.87 9.55
CA GLN A 591 -8.62 17.82 8.53
C GLN A 591 -9.21 16.53 9.12
N VAL A 592 -8.89 16.25 10.38
CA VAL A 592 -9.38 15.06 11.11
C VAL A 592 -10.90 15.07 11.27
N GLU A 593 -11.53 16.24 11.37
CA GLU A 593 -13.01 16.35 11.45
C GLU A 593 -13.73 15.61 10.31
N ALA A 594 -13.15 15.60 9.10
CA ALA A 594 -13.72 14.93 7.95
C ALA A 594 -13.80 13.40 8.10
N LEU A 595 -12.97 12.80 8.95
CA LEU A 595 -12.97 11.35 9.18
C LEU A 595 -14.21 10.86 9.92
N GLU A 596 -14.90 11.74 10.65
CA GLU A 596 -15.95 11.36 11.60
C GLU A 596 -15.49 10.19 12.49
N LEU A 597 -14.28 10.31 13.03
CA LEU A 597 -13.65 9.23 13.79
C LEU A 597 -14.40 8.97 15.10
N GLU A 598 -14.86 7.75 15.27
CA GLU A 598 -15.51 7.26 16.47
C GLU A 598 -14.56 6.27 17.16
N ILE A 599 -14.15 6.57 18.39
CA ILE A 599 -13.48 5.62 19.28
C ILE A 599 -14.44 5.30 20.42
N ILE A 600 -15.09 4.14 20.31
CA ILE A 600 -16.14 3.67 21.18
C ILE A 600 -15.51 2.67 22.14
N GLY A 601 -15.61 2.92 23.45
CA GLY A 601 -15.25 1.91 24.44
C GLY A 601 -16.27 0.78 24.39
N SER A 602 -15.84 -0.45 24.61
CA SER A 602 -16.76 -1.59 24.70
C SER A 602 -16.35 -2.56 25.79
N THR A 603 -17.35 -3.20 26.40
CA THR A 603 -17.15 -4.30 27.33
C THR A 603 -17.95 -5.53 26.93
N ASN A 604 -17.49 -6.70 27.36
CA ASN A 604 -18.27 -7.93 27.32
C ASN A 604 -17.93 -8.81 28.53
N ASP A 605 -18.86 -9.67 28.91
CA ASP A 605 -18.59 -10.73 29.88
C ASP A 605 -17.63 -11.74 29.24
N SER A 606 -16.55 -12.06 29.93
CA SER A 606 -15.54 -13.01 29.47
C SER A 606 -15.30 -14.09 30.51
N THR A 607 -15.41 -15.34 30.07
CA THR A 607 -14.97 -16.52 30.82
C THR A 607 -13.88 -17.22 30.03
N VAL A 608 -12.68 -17.28 30.58
CA VAL A 608 -11.56 -18.05 30.03
C VAL A 608 -11.35 -19.32 30.86
N TYR A 609 -11.09 -20.46 30.22
CA TYR A 609 -10.98 -21.75 30.90
C TYR A 609 -9.52 -22.16 31.11
N ASN A 610 -9.24 -22.86 32.22
CA ASN A 610 -7.91 -23.43 32.50
C ASN A 610 -7.54 -24.49 31.46
N ASP A 611 -8.53 -25.27 31.03
CA ASP A 611 -8.42 -26.21 29.93
C ASP A 611 -8.33 -25.47 28.59
N ALA A 612 -7.17 -25.58 27.92
CA ALA A 612 -6.91 -24.92 26.65
C ALA A 612 -7.74 -25.48 25.49
N THR A 613 -8.38 -26.64 25.63
CA THR A 613 -9.25 -27.19 24.58
C THR A 613 -10.62 -26.50 24.47
N LYS A 614 -10.98 -25.71 25.49
CA LYS A 614 -12.25 -24.98 25.53
C LYS A 614 -12.08 -23.58 24.91
N ALA A 615 -13.04 -23.19 24.07
CA ALA A 615 -13.12 -21.81 23.59
C ALA A 615 -13.49 -20.88 24.76
N PRO A 616 -12.98 -19.64 24.79
CA PRO A 616 -13.48 -18.66 25.75
C PRO A 616 -14.96 -18.37 25.49
N LYS A 617 -15.68 -17.99 26.55
CA LYS A 617 -17.07 -17.53 26.45
C LYS A 617 -17.07 -16.00 26.46
N LEU A 618 -17.48 -15.38 25.36
CA LEU A 618 -17.56 -13.93 25.19
C LEU A 618 -19.03 -13.56 24.91
N GLU A 619 -19.67 -12.86 25.86
CA GLU A 619 -21.11 -12.61 25.85
C GLU A 619 -21.45 -11.18 26.28
N ASN A 620 -22.67 -10.73 25.97
CA ASN A 620 -23.19 -9.45 26.45
C ASN A 620 -22.31 -8.25 26.08
N PHE A 621 -21.87 -8.17 24.82
CA PHE A 621 -21.16 -7.01 24.28
C PHE A 621 -22.00 -5.75 24.46
N LYS A 622 -21.37 -4.70 24.97
CA LYS A 622 -22.01 -3.41 25.25
C LYS A 622 -21.08 -2.28 24.87
N GLU A 623 -21.67 -1.26 24.26
CA GLU A 623 -21.03 0.03 24.12
C GLU A 623 -20.87 0.69 25.49
N GLU A 624 -19.71 1.26 25.72
CA GLU A 624 -19.37 2.09 26.86
C GLU A 624 -19.14 3.53 26.39
N PRO A 625 -19.20 4.53 27.30
CA PRO A 625 -19.01 5.92 26.94
C PRO A 625 -17.75 6.15 26.09
N THR A 626 -17.93 6.81 24.95
CA THR A 626 -16.88 7.10 23.95
C THR A 626 -15.72 7.91 24.55
N ILE A 627 -14.49 7.64 24.10
CA ILE A 627 -13.32 8.49 24.34
C ILE A 627 -12.93 9.36 23.14
N SER A 628 -13.76 9.40 22.10
CA SER A 628 -13.46 10.08 20.83
C SER A 628 -13.00 11.52 21.04
N GLY A 629 -13.58 12.28 21.97
CA GLY A 629 -13.10 13.63 22.27
C GLY A 629 -13.19 14.61 21.10
N GLY A 630 -13.96 14.28 20.06
CA GLY A 630 -14.02 14.98 18.77
C GLY A 630 -12.66 15.06 18.07
N ALA A 631 -12.49 15.98 17.13
CA ALA A 631 -11.20 16.15 16.43
C ALA A 631 -10.03 16.55 17.35
N GLY A 632 -10.29 16.99 18.57
CA GLY A 632 -9.25 17.20 19.59
C GLY A 632 -8.65 15.90 20.12
N GLY A 633 -9.27 14.75 19.87
CA GLY A 633 -8.70 13.43 20.11
C GLY A 633 -8.53 13.02 21.57
N ALA A 634 -9.22 13.68 22.51
CA ALA A 634 -9.24 13.29 23.93
C ALA A 634 -10.46 13.89 24.65
N LEU A 635 -10.97 13.21 25.68
CA LEU A 635 -11.94 13.82 26.61
C LEU A 635 -11.26 14.79 27.59
N ASN A 636 -10.08 14.42 28.10
CA ASN A 636 -9.28 15.26 28.99
C ASN A 636 -8.80 16.52 28.23
N PRO A 637 -9.18 17.74 28.65
CA PRO A 637 -8.77 18.98 27.98
C PRO A 637 -7.25 19.14 27.87
N GLY A 638 -6.47 18.63 28.84
CA GLY A 638 -5.00 18.71 28.81
C GLY A 638 -4.34 17.76 27.79
N LEU A 639 -5.08 16.78 27.27
CA LEU A 639 -4.62 15.82 26.28
C LEU A 639 -5.17 16.09 24.87
N LYS A 640 -5.97 17.16 24.69
CA LYS A 640 -6.49 17.52 23.37
C LYS A 640 -5.39 18.05 22.45
N GLN A 641 -5.50 17.73 21.17
CA GLN A 641 -4.70 18.37 20.13
C GLN A 641 -5.04 19.87 20.11
N PRO A 642 -4.04 20.77 19.96
CA PRO A 642 -4.29 22.17 19.76
C PRO A 642 -5.20 22.41 18.55
N VAL A 643 -6.21 23.27 18.70
CA VAL A 643 -7.07 23.65 17.58
C VAL A 643 -6.24 24.41 16.56
N THR A 644 -6.15 23.86 15.35
CA THR A 644 -5.48 24.47 14.21
C THR A 644 -6.53 24.99 13.24
N VAL A 645 -6.37 26.21 12.75
CA VAL A 645 -7.24 26.77 11.72
C VAL A 645 -6.67 26.40 10.36
N ALA A 646 -7.53 26.03 9.42
CA ALA A 646 -7.11 25.77 8.04
C ALA A 646 -6.34 26.99 7.50
N PRO A 647 -5.16 26.79 6.87
CA PRO A 647 -4.45 27.89 6.22
C PRO A 647 -5.35 28.53 5.14
N PRO A 648 -5.26 29.85 4.92
CA PRO A 648 -6.05 30.51 3.88
C PRO A 648 -5.75 29.88 2.51
N VAL A 649 -6.81 29.66 1.72
CA VAL A 649 -6.71 29.08 0.38
C VAL A 649 -5.75 29.92 -0.46
N LEU A 650 -4.66 29.29 -0.94
CA LEU A 650 -3.68 29.98 -1.78
C LEU A 650 -4.35 30.47 -3.08
N PRO A 651 -4.03 31.67 -3.58
CA PRO A 651 -4.58 32.18 -4.83
C PRO A 651 -4.27 31.26 -6.01
N VAL A 652 -5.17 31.16 -6.98
CA VAL A 652 -4.94 30.36 -8.21
C VAL A 652 -3.86 31.03 -9.06
N ILE A 653 -2.76 30.31 -9.31
CA ILE A 653 -1.65 30.78 -10.16
C ILE A 653 -2.14 30.95 -11.61
N PRO A 654 -2.03 32.13 -12.23
CA PRO A 654 -2.38 32.31 -13.63
C PRO A 654 -1.41 31.54 -14.53
N LYS A 655 -1.92 30.55 -15.29
CA LYS A 655 -1.15 29.78 -16.27
C LYS A 655 -1.76 29.98 -17.66
N ALA A 656 -0.93 30.23 -18.67
CA ALA A 656 -1.36 30.35 -20.07
C ALA A 656 -0.42 29.60 -21.02
N GLY A 657 -0.96 29.07 -22.13
CA GLY A 657 -0.19 28.37 -23.16
C GLY A 657 0.32 29.31 -24.24
N LEU A 658 1.63 29.30 -24.51
CA LEU A 658 2.30 30.09 -25.55
C LEU A 658 2.75 29.17 -26.69
N LYS A 659 2.06 29.24 -27.83
CA LYS A 659 2.39 28.44 -29.02
C LYS A 659 3.60 29.02 -29.75
N VAL A 660 4.37 28.17 -30.43
CA VAL A 660 5.43 28.63 -31.34
C VAL A 660 4.86 29.53 -32.43
N ASN A 661 5.60 30.59 -32.76
CA ASN A 661 5.19 31.68 -33.66
C ASN A 661 3.93 32.43 -33.20
N SER A 662 3.77 32.60 -31.89
CA SER A 662 2.69 33.38 -31.29
C SER A 662 3.19 34.26 -30.14
N PHE A 663 2.27 35.02 -29.54
CA PHE A 663 2.52 35.86 -28.39
C PHE A 663 1.42 35.69 -27.33
N LEU A 664 1.75 36.06 -26.10
CA LEU A 664 0.81 36.16 -24.99
C LEU A 664 0.91 37.56 -24.35
N PRO A 665 -0.20 38.32 -24.27
CA PRO A 665 -0.23 39.57 -23.53
C PRO A 665 -0.17 39.30 -22.02
N PHE A 666 0.54 40.14 -21.29
CA PHE A 666 0.47 40.15 -19.84
C PHE A 666 -0.79 40.89 -19.37
N LYS A 667 -1.43 40.41 -18.28
CA LYS A 667 -2.60 41.08 -17.69
C LYS A 667 -2.26 42.50 -17.23
N LYS A 668 -1.06 42.67 -16.68
CA LYS A 668 -0.41 43.94 -16.35
C LYS A 668 1.02 43.86 -16.91
N GLY A 669 1.58 44.98 -17.34
CA GLY A 669 2.98 45.02 -17.77
C GLY A 669 3.93 44.52 -16.67
N LEU A 670 5.05 43.91 -17.07
CA LEU A 670 6.05 43.35 -16.15
C LEU A 670 6.77 44.49 -15.42
N LYS A 671 6.34 44.78 -14.19
CA LYS A 671 6.95 45.79 -13.32
C LYS A 671 8.29 45.30 -12.75
N PRO A 672 9.13 46.21 -12.21
CA PRO A 672 10.25 45.83 -11.37
C PRO A 672 9.85 44.79 -10.30
N ASP A 673 10.74 43.84 -10.06
CA ASP A 673 10.58 42.61 -9.28
C ASP A 673 9.68 41.54 -9.94
N GLY A 674 8.99 41.85 -11.04
CA GLY A 674 8.13 40.90 -11.75
C GLY A 674 8.91 39.72 -12.33
N VAL A 675 8.31 38.53 -12.29
CA VAL A 675 8.95 37.28 -12.75
C VAL A 675 8.11 36.63 -13.84
N VAL A 676 8.77 36.20 -14.92
CA VAL A 676 8.19 35.36 -15.98
C VAL A 676 8.86 33.98 -15.94
N ILE A 677 8.09 32.93 -15.74
CA ILE A 677 8.55 31.53 -15.80
C ILE A 677 7.95 30.86 -17.03
N ILE A 678 8.79 30.21 -17.82
CA ILE A 678 8.44 29.56 -19.09
C ILE A 678 8.88 28.10 -19.01
N ASP A 679 7.92 27.19 -18.90
CA ASP A 679 8.17 25.74 -18.84
C ASP A 679 7.92 25.09 -20.20
N SER A 680 8.80 24.16 -20.57
CA SER A 680 8.68 23.32 -21.76
C SER A 680 8.53 21.85 -21.40
N THR A 681 7.76 21.09 -22.19
CA THR A 681 7.60 19.64 -22.02
C THR A 681 8.61 18.83 -22.83
N SER A 682 9.45 19.48 -23.64
CA SER A 682 10.51 18.82 -24.39
C SER A 682 11.71 19.74 -24.61
N LEU A 683 12.86 19.14 -24.90
CA LEU A 683 14.10 19.84 -25.25
C LEU A 683 14.79 19.10 -26.40
N ASN A 684 15.09 19.83 -27.48
CA ASN A 684 15.83 19.32 -28.63
C ASN A 684 17.05 20.22 -28.90
N LEU A 685 18.23 19.75 -28.50
CA LEU A 685 19.50 20.43 -28.72
C LEU A 685 20.22 19.98 -30.00
N THR A 686 19.63 19.11 -30.82
CA THR A 686 20.21 18.70 -32.10
C THR A 686 20.18 19.88 -33.09
N PRO A 687 21.34 20.32 -33.64
CA PRO A 687 21.37 21.45 -34.56
C PRO A 687 20.48 21.26 -35.79
N ALA A 688 19.75 22.29 -36.17
CA ALA A 688 18.95 22.28 -37.39
C ALA A 688 19.87 22.33 -38.62
N LYS A 689 19.69 21.41 -39.57
CA LYS A 689 20.44 21.37 -40.84
C LYS A 689 19.87 22.37 -41.85
N THR A 690 19.96 23.66 -41.56
CA THR A 690 19.45 24.74 -42.42
C THR A 690 20.54 25.73 -42.80
N SER A 691 20.39 26.45 -43.93
CA SER A 691 21.35 27.45 -44.41
C SER A 691 21.33 28.79 -43.66
N GLY A 692 20.39 28.99 -42.74
CA GLY A 692 20.24 30.19 -41.90
C GLY A 692 20.66 29.98 -40.45
N ILE A 693 20.61 31.06 -39.65
CA ILE A 693 20.88 30.99 -38.20
C ILE A 693 19.86 30.07 -37.55
N ASP A 694 20.33 28.98 -36.94
CA ASP A 694 19.54 28.07 -36.12
C ASP A 694 19.13 28.80 -34.84
N ASN A 695 17.88 29.25 -34.76
CA ASN A 695 17.41 30.00 -33.60
C ASN A 695 16.05 29.51 -33.09
N THR A 696 15.92 29.53 -31.76
CA THR A 696 14.63 29.44 -31.09
C THR A 696 14.60 30.57 -30.06
N GLN A 697 13.59 31.44 -30.15
CA GLN A 697 13.64 32.77 -29.56
C GLN A 697 12.44 33.02 -28.66
N ILE A 698 12.72 33.61 -27.50
CA ILE A 698 11.73 34.21 -26.59
C ILE A 698 11.96 35.71 -26.57
N TYR A 699 10.88 36.48 -26.73
CA TYR A 699 10.90 37.94 -26.66
C TYR A 699 10.05 38.43 -25.50
N LEU A 700 10.52 39.46 -24.79
CA LEU A 700 9.68 40.35 -24.02
C LEU A 700 9.48 41.64 -24.82
N ASN A 701 8.24 41.93 -25.22
CA ASN A 701 7.93 43.05 -26.12
C ASN A 701 7.29 44.21 -25.36
N GLU A 702 7.52 45.43 -25.84
CA GLU A 702 6.85 46.65 -25.37
C GLU A 702 5.36 46.66 -25.71
N GLY A 703 4.95 46.09 -26.84
CA GLY A 703 3.56 46.04 -27.27
C GLY A 703 2.79 44.84 -26.71
N LYS A 704 1.48 45.01 -26.48
CA LYS A 704 0.60 43.93 -26.00
C LYS A 704 0.37 42.86 -27.07
N ASN A 705 0.55 43.19 -28.35
CA ASN A 705 0.26 42.29 -29.47
C ASN A 705 1.50 41.54 -29.97
N GLY A 706 2.55 41.42 -29.15
CA GLY A 706 3.84 40.88 -29.59
C GLY A 706 4.57 41.78 -30.58
N ASP A 707 4.26 43.08 -30.57
CA ASP A 707 4.76 44.12 -31.45
C ASP A 707 5.58 45.18 -30.67
N GLY A 708 6.14 46.16 -31.39
CA GLY A 708 6.98 47.20 -30.81
C GLY A 708 8.43 46.77 -30.59
N ASP A 709 9.11 47.44 -29.66
CA ASP A 709 10.50 47.12 -29.33
C ASP A 709 10.61 45.80 -28.56
N VAL A 710 11.67 45.04 -28.83
CA VAL A 710 12.03 43.83 -28.07
C VAL A 710 12.93 44.25 -26.93
N LEU A 711 12.37 44.34 -25.73
CA LEU A 711 13.06 44.80 -24.53
C LEU A 711 14.08 43.76 -24.02
N PHE A 712 13.77 42.48 -24.22
CA PHE A 712 14.65 41.36 -23.92
C PHE A 712 14.45 40.23 -24.94
N LEU A 713 15.55 39.70 -25.45
CA LEU A 713 15.61 38.52 -26.30
C LEU A 713 16.45 37.45 -25.60
N LEU A 714 15.96 36.21 -25.59
CA LEU A 714 16.75 35.00 -25.35
C LEU A 714 16.63 34.11 -26.58
N SER A 715 17.75 33.83 -27.24
CA SER A 715 17.83 33.01 -28.46
C SER A 715 18.76 31.83 -28.26
N VAL A 716 18.25 30.61 -28.25
CA VAL A 716 19.09 29.40 -28.27
C VAL A 716 19.53 29.12 -29.70
N ARG A 717 20.85 29.01 -29.91
CA ARG A 717 21.48 28.71 -31.21
C ARG A 717 22.33 27.46 -31.13
N ARG A 718 21.75 26.32 -31.53
CA ARG A 718 22.38 25.00 -31.35
C ARG A 718 23.61 24.83 -32.24
N ALA A 719 23.54 25.26 -33.50
CA ALA A 719 24.67 25.21 -34.45
C ALA A 719 25.90 26.01 -33.99
N GLU A 720 25.69 27.09 -33.22
CA GLU A 720 26.77 27.91 -32.66
C GLU A 720 27.19 27.43 -31.25
N ASN A 721 26.46 26.49 -30.64
CA ASN A 721 26.56 26.09 -29.24
C ASN A 721 26.46 27.29 -28.26
N GLN A 722 25.55 28.24 -28.55
CA GLN A 722 25.39 29.48 -27.76
C GLN A 722 23.94 29.74 -27.37
N ILE A 723 23.75 30.43 -26.25
CA ILE A 723 22.53 31.18 -25.93
C ILE A 723 22.85 32.66 -26.06
N VAL A 724 22.05 33.37 -26.86
CA VAL A 724 22.27 34.77 -27.22
C VAL A 724 21.19 35.65 -26.61
N PHE A 725 21.62 36.73 -25.98
CA PHE A 725 20.77 37.75 -25.38
C PHE A 725 20.93 39.08 -26.09
N ASN A 726 19.83 39.78 -26.33
CA ASN A 726 19.87 41.08 -26.99
C ASN A 726 18.61 41.91 -26.69
N THR A 727 18.59 43.12 -27.23
CA THR A 727 17.44 44.04 -27.26
C THR A 727 17.34 44.58 -28.68
N LYS A 728 16.12 44.77 -29.20
CA LYS A 728 15.87 45.43 -30.48
C LYS A 728 15.07 46.70 -30.23
N ILE A 729 15.69 47.86 -30.47
CA ILE A 729 15.09 49.19 -30.26
C ILE A 729 15.07 49.91 -31.62
N ASN A 730 13.94 50.51 -32.00
CA ASN A 730 13.80 51.24 -33.27
C ASN A 730 14.30 50.41 -34.47
N ASN A 731 13.85 49.16 -34.53
CA ASN A 731 14.23 48.15 -35.51
C ASN A 731 15.72 47.76 -35.58
N SER A 732 16.55 48.21 -34.65
CA SER A 732 17.98 47.92 -34.62
C SER A 732 18.35 47.03 -33.43
N PHE A 733 19.04 45.92 -33.68
CA PHE A 733 19.57 45.06 -32.62
C PHE A 733 20.81 45.69 -32.00
N GLY A 734 20.93 45.61 -30.67
CA GLY A 734 22.16 45.99 -29.98
C GLY A 734 23.27 44.95 -30.09
N LYS A 735 24.36 45.16 -29.35
CA LYS A 735 25.46 44.19 -29.23
C LYS A 735 24.97 42.90 -28.57
N GLU A 736 25.26 41.75 -29.15
CA GLU A 736 24.89 40.46 -28.56
C GLU A 736 25.68 40.16 -27.28
N VAL A 737 25.00 39.62 -26.28
CA VAL A 737 25.61 38.96 -25.11
C VAL A 737 25.44 37.46 -25.30
N ARG A 738 26.51 36.69 -25.12
CA ARG A 738 26.55 35.27 -25.47
C ARG A 738 27.04 34.46 -24.29
N ILE A 739 26.40 33.32 -24.02
CA ILE A 739 26.87 32.32 -23.07
C ILE A 739 26.88 30.94 -23.74
N PRO A 740 27.75 30.01 -23.30
CA PRO A 740 27.74 28.63 -23.79
C PRO A 740 26.40 27.94 -23.53
N LEU A 741 25.91 27.18 -24.51
CA LEU A 741 24.70 26.35 -24.41
C LEU A 741 24.97 25.02 -23.67
N GLU A 742 26.19 24.51 -23.75
CA GLU A 742 26.59 23.23 -23.16
C GLU A 742 26.26 23.17 -21.65
N LYS A 743 25.66 22.06 -21.22
CA LYS A 743 25.32 21.76 -19.81
C LYS A 743 24.41 22.79 -19.12
N ARG A 744 23.70 23.64 -19.87
CA ARG A 744 22.74 24.61 -19.31
C ARG A 744 21.40 24.01 -18.93
N PHE A 745 20.98 22.97 -19.64
CA PHE A 745 19.76 22.23 -19.35
C PHE A 745 20.09 20.93 -18.63
N LYS A 746 19.40 20.64 -17.52
CA LYS A 746 19.63 19.46 -16.64
C LYS A 746 18.81 18.25 -17.07
N GLY A 747 17.69 18.45 -17.78
CA GLY A 747 16.75 17.40 -18.18
C GLY A 747 16.07 17.66 -19.53
N THR A 748 15.04 16.87 -19.84
CA THR A 748 14.27 16.96 -21.09
C THR A 748 13.10 17.94 -21.03
N THR A 749 12.75 18.45 -19.84
CA THR A 749 11.64 19.38 -19.59
C THR A 749 12.16 20.66 -18.92
N PRO A 750 12.69 21.63 -19.69
CA PRO A 750 13.40 22.75 -19.11
C PRO A 750 12.47 23.89 -18.65
N SER A 751 12.96 24.68 -17.69
CA SER A 751 12.31 25.90 -17.20
C SER A 751 13.23 27.11 -17.38
N ILE A 752 12.68 28.21 -17.90
CA ILE A 752 13.37 29.49 -18.05
C ILE A 752 12.68 30.51 -17.16
N LEU A 753 13.43 31.13 -16.26
CA LEU A 753 12.94 32.20 -15.40
C LEU A 753 13.64 33.50 -15.81
N VAL A 754 12.86 34.55 -16.03
CA VAL A 754 13.34 35.90 -16.27
C VAL A 754 12.75 36.79 -15.18
N HIS A 755 13.61 37.37 -14.35
CA HIS A 755 13.26 38.26 -13.25
C HIS A 755 13.67 39.68 -13.60
N ASP A 756 12.72 40.60 -13.58
CA ASP A 756 12.95 42.02 -13.81
C ASP A 756 13.50 42.66 -12.52
N GLN A 757 14.77 43.05 -12.52
CA GLN A 757 15.47 43.68 -11.38
C GLN A 757 15.44 45.22 -11.44
N ASP A 758 14.51 45.82 -12.20
CA ASP A 758 14.46 47.24 -12.58
C ASP A 758 15.53 47.65 -13.60
N ASP A 759 16.81 47.52 -13.25
CA ASP A 759 17.96 47.93 -14.07
C ASP A 759 18.43 46.84 -15.06
N GLY A 760 17.95 45.62 -14.90
CA GLY A 760 18.31 44.47 -15.72
C GLY A 760 17.30 43.32 -15.63
N TYR A 761 17.60 42.26 -16.38
CA TYR A 761 16.90 40.98 -16.31
C TYR A 761 17.84 39.92 -15.78
N GLU A 762 17.51 39.33 -14.65
CA GLU A 762 18.20 38.16 -14.11
C GLU A 762 17.57 36.90 -14.70
N VAL A 763 18.40 36.03 -15.29
CA VAL A 763 17.95 34.88 -16.07
C VAL A 763 18.42 33.60 -15.41
N PHE A 764 17.49 32.68 -15.17
CA PHE A 764 17.78 31.34 -14.69
C PHE A 764 17.29 30.31 -15.71
N ILE A 765 18.08 29.25 -15.88
CA ILE A 765 17.72 28.07 -16.67
C ILE A 765 17.77 26.87 -15.73
N ASP A 766 16.68 26.12 -15.64
CA ASP A 766 16.49 25.02 -14.69
C ASP A 766 16.88 25.42 -13.26
N TRP A 767 16.43 26.62 -12.84
CA TRP A 767 16.70 27.22 -11.52
C TRP A 767 18.17 27.47 -11.20
N LYS A 768 19.05 27.43 -12.21
CA LYS A 768 20.44 27.86 -12.08
C LYS A 768 20.62 29.20 -12.75
N HIS A 769 21.28 30.13 -12.05
CA HIS A 769 21.59 31.44 -12.59
C HIS A 769 22.42 31.30 -13.87
N ALA A 770 21.92 31.88 -14.98
CA ALA A 770 22.53 31.81 -16.29
C ALA A 770 23.33 33.08 -16.59
N LEU A 771 22.72 34.25 -16.39
CA LEU A 771 23.34 35.57 -16.46
C LEU A 771 22.41 36.65 -15.90
N TYR A 772 23.00 37.82 -15.68
CA TYR A 772 22.30 39.08 -15.54
C TYR A 772 22.47 39.90 -16.84
N PHE A 773 21.38 40.40 -17.42
CA PHE A 773 21.34 41.17 -18.67
C PHE A 773 20.89 42.62 -18.41
N PRO A 774 21.77 43.64 -18.53
CA PRO A 774 21.40 45.04 -18.28
C PRO A 774 20.35 45.56 -19.27
N LYS A 775 19.31 46.26 -18.79
CA LYS A 775 18.29 46.85 -19.65
C LYS A 775 18.90 47.96 -20.51
N ARG A 776 18.57 47.95 -21.79
CA ARG A 776 19.02 48.97 -22.77
C ARG A 776 17.95 50.01 -23.08
N ALA A 777 16.73 49.78 -22.62
CA ALA A 777 15.59 50.67 -22.78
C ALA A 777 15.02 51.02 -21.39
N ALA A 778 15.73 51.89 -20.67
CA ALA A 778 15.28 52.36 -19.37
C ALA A 778 13.90 53.05 -19.49
N GLY A 779 12.95 52.68 -18.63
CA GLY A 779 11.59 53.23 -18.60
C GLY A 779 10.57 52.54 -19.52
N LYS A 780 10.98 51.56 -20.34
CA LYS A 780 10.04 50.71 -21.10
C LYS A 780 9.66 49.47 -20.29
N VAL A 781 8.38 49.09 -20.36
CA VAL A 781 7.80 47.97 -19.60
C VAL A 781 7.36 46.88 -20.59
N ALA A 782 7.76 45.63 -20.34
CA ALA A 782 7.32 44.52 -21.18
C ALA A 782 5.82 44.29 -20.98
N GLN A 783 5.06 44.22 -22.08
CA GLN A 783 3.61 44.03 -22.09
C GLN A 783 3.19 42.65 -22.62
N SER A 784 4.10 41.91 -23.27
CA SER A 784 3.84 40.57 -23.77
C SER A 784 5.11 39.73 -23.83
N VAL A 785 4.92 38.40 -23.94
CA VAL A 785 5.97 37.45 -24.28
C VAL A 785 5.65 36.80 -25.63
N SER A 786 6.66 36.67 -26.49
CA SER A 786 6.53 35.97 -27.77
C SER A 786 7.48 34.78 -27.84
N TYR A 787 7.10 33.78 -28.63
CA TYR A 787 7.90 32.60 -28.87
C TYR A 787 7.95 32.32 -30.37
N THR A 788 9.15 32.22 -30.95
CA THR A 788 9.31 32.03 -32.40
C THR A 788 10.52 31.16 -32.75
N VAL A 789 10.51 30.64 -33.96
CA VAL A 789 11.58 29.89 -34.61
C VAL A 789 11.64 30.35 -36.08
N ASN A 790 12.82 30.38 -36.69
CA ASN A 790 12.92 30.69 -38.12
C ASN A 790 12.15 29.67 -38.98
N SER A 791 11.66 30.12 -40.13
CA SER A 791 10.92 29.27 -41.08
C SER A 791 11.73 28.02 -41.47
N GLY A 792 11.08 26.86 -41.44
CA GLY A 792 11.69 25.56 -41.78
C GLY A 792 12.56 24.94 -40.69
N GLN A 793 12.67 25.56 -39.51
CA GLN A 793 13.41 25.01 -38.36
C GLN A 793 12.47 24.39 -37.31
N THR A 794 12.99 23.41 -36.58
CA THR A 794 12.31 22.83 -35.41
C THR A 794 12.71 23.58 -34.14
N PRO A 795 11.76 23.96 -33.27
CA PRO A 795 12.09 24.68 -32.06
C PRO A 795 12.92 23.82 -31.10
N VAL A 796 13.73 24.49 -30.28
CA VAL A 796 14.48 23.88 -29.16
C VAL A 796 13.54 23.35 -28.08
N TRP A 797 12.42 24.02 -27.84
CA TRP A 797 11.43 23.64 -26.82
C TRP A 797 10.15 23.08 -27.45
N SER A 798 9.20 22.64 -26.64
CA SER A 798 7.90 22.16 -27.11
C SER A 798 7.19 23.23 -27.94
N SER A 799 6.31 22.79 -28.86
CA SER A 799 5.52 23.69 -29.71
C SER A 799 4.53 24.55 -28.93
N ASN A 800 4.25 24.18 -27.67
CA ASN A 800 3.44 24.94 -26.73
C ASN A 800 4.18 25.01 -25.39
N LEU A 801 4.48 26.23 -24.93
CA LEU A 801 5.13 26.50 -23.65
C LEU A 801 4.08 26.88 -22.60
N LYS A 802 4.36 26.61 -21.33
CA LYS A 802 3.53 27.10 -20.21
C LYS A 802 4.19 28.35 -19.63
N VAL A 803 3.47 29.47 -19.65
CA VAL A 803 3.95 30.75 -19.10
C VAL A 803 3.22 31.06 -17.79
N LYS A 804 4.00 31.45 -16.78
CA LYS A 804 3.54 31.97 -15.48
C LYS A 804 4.14 33.36 -15.30
N VAL A 805 3.35 34.28 -14.78
CA VAL A 805 3.80 35.65 -14.48
C VAL A 805 3.43 35.97 -13.05
N TYR A 806 4.41 36.46 -12.29
CA TYR A 806 4.30 36.84 -10.89
C TYR A 806 4.62 38.32 -10.74
N ASP A 807 3.97 38.98 -9.78
CA ASP A 807 4.18 40.41 -9.54
C ASP A 807 5.50 40.67 -8.77
N SER A 808 6.10 39.64 -8.17
CA SER A 808 7.36 39.71 -7.41
C SER A 808 8.05 38.36 -7.33
N MET A 809 9.36 38.33 -7.03
CA MET A 809 10.06 37.09 -6.69
C MET A 809 9.51 36.44 -5.40
N LYS A 810 9.01 37.25 -4.45
CA LYS A 810 8.35 36.75 -3.23
C LYS A 810 7.12 35.88 -3.52
N GLU A 811 6.31 36.29 -4.49
CA GLU A 811 5.12 35.53 -4.90
C GLU A 811 5.47 34.19 -5.55
N VAL A 812 6.64 34.06 -6.17
CA VAL A 812 7.12 32.78 -6.71
C VAL A 812 7.30 31.75 -5.60
N PHE A 813 7.66 32.16 -4.38
CA PHE A 813 7.82 31.26 -3.23
C PHE A 813 6.56 31.08 -2.39
N HIS A 814 5.51 31.86 -2.66
CA HIS A 814 4.19 31.70 -2.03
C HIS A 814 3.28 30.76 -2.83
N HIS A 815 3.76 30.25 -3.96
CA HIS A 815 3.05 29.46 -4.96
C HIS A 815 3.89 28.27 -5.39
#